data_AF-A0A7X1IDP9-F1
#
_entry.id   AF-A0A7X1IDP9-F1
#
_cell.length_a   1.000
_cell.length_b   1.000
_cell.length_c   1.000
_cell.angle_alpha   90.00
_cell.angle_beta   90.00
_cell.angle_gamma   90.00
#
_symmetry.space_group_name_H-M   'P 1'
#
loop_
_entity.id
_entity.type
_entity.pdbx_description
1 polymer ?
#
loop_
_entity_poly.entity_id
_entity_poly.type
_entity_poly.pdbx_seq_one_letter_code
_entity_poly.pdbx_strand_id
1 'polypeptide(L)'
;MRLTVADADGTPVLTADSLQARPVSLGQLRAARRDDALHEVRWTTAPGAEPEARTRTWALLGDGVPGLAEVLPAGDRLVEYVAGAGAPDVAPAAPVPGRPVGGAAAGALSADDRPVAGPADDGVSGLAPRRPAGDAAAEALSAGDRLVADAADAGASAPAPGWQVGDAAEALPADGRPVAHTADPGVPDVALVAPAPGRPVRETVAETLALLQRWLADERTTSSVLAVLTRGAVAAGPGDTVPHPELAAVWGLVGAAQAENPGRFVLADLPPDTDATPELLTALLSGEPQLVLREGAVRVPRLAPARLPADAETAPPVLDPDGTVLVTGGTGALGALITRHLVERHGARSLLLLGRRGPDADGVKDLVAELEALGARVDVRACDVSDRTALAAALAAVPADRPLTAVVHAAGVVDDAVVPALTAERAAAVLAPKADAAHHLHELTRGRPLAAFVLFSSATATLGGAGQGSYAAANAYLDALAAHRAAAGLPALSLAWGPWEGTGGMADALDEAGRRRMRRSGVLPLSADEGLALFDSALAGDRPMLLPVRLETAALRAASDRLPPLFHGLVPPPVQAAGSAGPDAAGDLRQRLAGLDAAGRDRVLLDLVRTQAAQVLGHAGAAAVAPDQPFEELGFDSLTAVELRNRLTAATGTRLSATLVFDYPTAAALARHLREALPAEGAPAARSVLDELDRLETALAALPPGDPDRVRVATRLRAVAARWDDDRPAPADDEPAAVTDLAAADDDEVFDYIEKELGIS
;
A
#
# COMPACT_ATOMS: atom_id res chain seq x y z
N MET A 1 -42.79 29.20 -24.14
CA MET A 1 -43.25 29.25 -22.74
C MET A 1 -42.06 29.70 -21.92
N ARG A 2 -42.10 30.93 -21.38
CA ARG A 2 -41.02 31.45 -20.54
C ARG A 2 -41.03 30.69 -19.21
N LEU A 3 -39.88 30.18 -18.80
CA LEU A 3 -39.72 29.34 -17.61
C LEU A 3 -38.80 30.07 -16.64
N THR A 4 -39.33 30.40 -15.47
CA THR A 4 -38.59 31.09 -14.41
C THR A 4 -38.33 30.11 -13.28
N VAL A 5 -37.06 29.91 -12.96
CA VAL A 5 -36.60 29.15 -11.79
C VAL A 5 -36.36 30.13 -10.65
N ALA A 6 -36.87 29.80 -9.48
CA ALA A 6 -36.68 30.58 -8.26
C ALA A 6 -35.85 29.81 -7.23
N ASP A 7 -35.23 30.52 -6.29
CA ASP A 7 -34.63 29.95 -5.09
C ASP A 7 -35.68 29.49 -4.06
N ALA A 8 -35.22 29.02 -2.90
CA ALA A 8 -36.07 28.53 -1.82
C ALA A 8 -37.00 29.62 -1.23
N ASP A 9 -36.63 30.90 -1.38
CA ASP A 9 -37.39 32.06 -0.90
C ASP A 9 -38.33 32.62 -1.99
N GLY A 10 -38.34 32.03 -3.18
CA GLY A 10 -39.19 32.43 -4.31
C GLY A 10 -38.60 33.54 -5.20
N THR A 11 -37.34 33.92 -5.01
CA THR A 11 -36.67 34.93 -5.84
C THR A 11 -36.25 34.33 -7.18
N PRO A 12 -36.59 34.93 -8.33
CA PRO A 12 -36.15 34.47 -9.65
C PRO A 12 -34.62 34.45 -9.78
N VAL A 13 -34.01 33.25 -9.88
CA VAL A 13 -32.56 33.07 -10.06
C VAL A 13 -32.17 32.78 -11.52
N LEU A 14 -33.10 32.27 -12.33
CA LEU A 14 -32.86 32.02 -13.75
C LEU A 14 -34.16 32.16 -14.55
N THR A 15 -34.11 32.79 -15.71
CA THR A 15 -35.26 32.87 -16.63
C THR A 15 -34.83 32.39 -18.02
N ALA A 16 -35.52 31.38 -18.55
CA ALA A 16 -35.31 30.86 -19.89
C ALA A 16 -36.52 31.19 -20.78
N ASP A 17 -36.30 31.86 -21.91
CA ASP A 17 -37.37 32.23 -22.84
C ASP A 17 -37.90 31.03 -23.67
N SER A 18 -37.10 29.97 -23.80
CA SER A 18 -37.53 28.68 -24.35
C SER A 18 -36.81 27.51 -23.67
N LEU A 19 -37.50 26.38 -23.56
CA LEU A 19 -36.95 25.09 -23.16
C LEU A 19 -37.18 24.11 -24.31
N GLN A 20 -36.11 23.50 -24.83
CA GLN A 20 -36.22 22.36 -25.73
C GLN A 20 -35.96 21.08 -24.94
N ALA A 21 -36.94 20.18 -24.91
CA ALA A 21 -36.82 18.86 -24.31
C ALA A 21 -36.96 17.79 -25.40
N ARG A 22 -36.00 16.85 -25.46
CA ARG A 22 -36.16 15.64 -26.27
C ARG A 22 -36.94 14.62 -25.43
N PRO A 23 -38.01 13.97 -25.95
CA PRO A 23 -38.59 12.83 -25.26
C PRO A 23 -37.53 11.73 -25.12
N VAL A 24 -37.28 11.31 -23.90
CA VAL A 24 -36.33 10.23 -23.55
C VAL A 24 -37.15 9.05 -23.05
N SER A 25 -36.94 7.86 -23.61
CA SER A 25 -37.66 6.67 -23.13
C SER A 25 -37.17 6.28 -21.73
N LEU A 26 -38.01 5.59 -20.95
CA LEU A 26 -37.59 5.04 -19.65
C LEU A 26 -36.39 4.08 -19.81
N GLY A 27 -36.30 3.38 -20.95
CA GLY A 27 -35.16 2.56 -21.33
C GLY A 27 -33.88 3.37 -21.53
N GLN A 28 -33.95 4.48 -22.29
CA GLN A 28 -32.82 5.39 -22.51
C GLN A 28 -32.34 6.06 -21.22
N LEU A 29 -33.26 6.43 -20.31
CA LEU A 29 -32.93 6.95 -18.97
C LEU A 29 -32.26 5.89 -18.07
N ARG A 30 -32.65 4.61 -18.22
CA ARG A 30 -32.01 3.49 -17.51
C ARG A 30 -30.64 3.14 -18.11
N ALA A 31 -30.48 3.21 -19.43
CA ALA A 31 -29.21 3.01 -20.12
C ALA A 31 -28.18 4.07 -19.71
N ALA A 32 -28.54 5.36 -19.77
CA ALA A 32 -27.67 6.45 -19.31
C ALA A 32 -27.20 6.26 -17.85
N ARG A 33 -28.10 5.83 -16.95
CA ARG A 33 -27.77 5.51 -15.54
C ARG A 33 -26.88 4.28 -15.35
N ARG A 34 -26.77 3.38 -16.34
CA ARG A 34 -25.84 2.24 -16.30
C ARG A 34 -24.44 2.72 -16.67
N ASP A 35 -24.32 3.52 -17.72
CA ASP A 35 -23.04 4.11 -18.14
C ASP A 35 -22.44 5.01 -17.04
N ASP A 36 -23.29 5.74 -16.29
CA ASP A 36 -22.88 6.57 -15.13
C ASP A 36 -22.17 5.77 -14.00
N ALA A 37 -22.24 4.44 -13.99
CA ALA A 37 -21.57 3.58 -13.02
C ALA A 37 -20.32 2.87 -13.58
N LEU A 38 -19.99 3.02 -14.87
CA LEU A 38 -18.83 2.38 -15.48
C LEU A 38 -17.67 3.39 -15.64
N HIS A 39 -16.55 3.08 -15.01
CA HIS A 39 -15.40 4.00 -14.92
C HIS A 39 -14.10 3.37 -15.45
N GLU A 40 -13.13 4.21 -15.75
CA GLU A 40 -11.76 3.83 -16.10
C GLU A 40 -10.75 4.76 -15.41
N VAL A 41 -9.50 4.30 -15.24
CA VAL A 41 -8.38 5.17 -14.85
C VAL A 41 -7.79 5.79 -16.11
N ARG A 42 -7.70 7.11 -16.14
CA ARG A 42 -6.94 7.87 -17.14
C ARG A 42 -5.71 8.48 -16.50
N TRP A 43 -4.57 8.30 -17.14
CA TRP A 43 -3.31 8.91 -16.73
C TRP A 43 -3.15 10.25 -17.42
N THR A 44 -3.43 11.32 -16.69
CA THR A 44 -3.35 12.71 -17.18
C THR A 44 -2.01 13.33 -16.80
N THR A 45 -1.49 14.27 -17.59
CA THR A 45 -0.31 15.05 -17.21
C THR A 45 -0.45 15.60 -15.78
N ALA A 46 0.60 15.47 -14.98
CA ALA A 46 0.62 16.01 -13.63
C ALA A 46 0.40 17.54 -13.64
N PRO A 47 -0.30 18.11 -12.64
CA PRO A 47 -0.30 19.55 -12.45
C PRO A 47 1.14 20.02 -12.20
N GLY A 48 1.55 21.10 -12.87
CA GLY A 48 2.88 21.66 -12.68
C GLY A 48 3.04 22.20 -11.26
N ALA A 49 3.86 21.53 -10.45
CA ALA A 49 4.29 21.97 -9.14
C ALA A 49 5.78 22.31 -9.22
N GLU A 50 6.16 23.54 -8.89
CA GLU A 50 7.56 23.81 -8.55
C GLU A 50 7.80 23.34 -7.12
N PRO A 51 8.72 22.36 -6.90
CA PRO A 51 8.99 21.88 -5.55
C PRO A 51 9.61 23.00 -4.72
N GLU A 52 9.20 23.13 -3.46
CA GLU A 52 9.82 24.13 -2.57
C GLU A 52 11.34 23.94 -2.53
N ALA A 53 12.07 25.03 -2.76
CA ALA A 53 13.52 25.12 -2.71
C ALA A 53 14.01 24.95 -1.26
N ARG A 54 14.14 23.69 -0.85
CA ARG A 54 14.72 23.26 0.42
C ARG A 54 15.66 22.09 0.14
N THR A 55 16.81 22.09 0.80
CA THR A 55 17.71 20.95 0.87
C THR A 55 17.01 19.76 1.51
N ARG A 56 17.16 18.57 0.93
CA ARG A 56 16.58 17.30 1.40
C ARG A 56 17.63 16.21 1.56
N THR A 57 17.35 15.29 2.48
CA THR A 57 18.12 14.06 2.67
C THR A 57 17.38 12.90 2.03
N TRP A 58 18.03 12.24 1.06
CA TRP A 58 17.51 11.08 0.35
C TRP A 58 18.15 9.81 0.89
N ALA A 59 17.40 8.72 0.90
CA ALA A 59 17.88 7.39 1.25
C ALA A 59 17.61 6.38 0.14
N LEU A 60 18.49 5.40 0.00
CA LEU A 60 18.32 4.28 -0.91
C LEU A 60 18.28 2.96 -0.14
N LEU A 61 17.25 2.13 -0.40
CA LEU A 61 17.00 0.87 0.29
C LEU A 61 17.19 -0.32 -0.69
N GLY A 62 18.29 -1.08 -0.54
CA GLY A 62 18.61 -2.24 -1.39
C GLY A 62 19.32 -1.90 -2.71
N ASP A 63 19.25 -2.79 -3.70
CA ASP A 63 20.05 -2.82 -4.95
C ASP A 63 19.78 -1.66 -5.96
N GLY A 64 19.16 -0.58 -5.50
CA GLY A 64 19.37 0.74 -6.05
C GLY A 64 18.43 1.21 -7.16
N VAL A 65 18.46 2.53 -7.35
CA VAL A 65 18.03 3.18 -8.60
C VAL A 65 19.31 3.68 -9.26
N PRO A 66 19.75 3.06 -10.37
CA PRO A 66 20.96 3.51 -11.06
C PRO A 66 20.90 5.01 -11.42
N GLY A 67 22.03 5.70 -11.35
CA GLY A 67 22.13 7.13 -11.65
C GLY A 67 21.59 8.09 -10.57
N LEU A 68 21.00 7.62 -9.46
CA LEU A 68 20.38 8.49 -8.45
C LEU A 68 21.30 9.60 -7.93
N ALA A 69 22.55 9.25 -7.57
CA ALA A 69 23.52 10.20 -7.04
C ALA A 69 23.89 11.30 -8.05
N GLU A 70 23.80 11.02 -9.35
CA GLU A 70 24.20 11.92 -10.45
C GLU A 70 23.15 13.01 -10.73
N VAL A 71 21.90 12.80 -10.29
CA VAL A 71 20.76 13.67 -10.63
C VAL A 71 20.17 14.44 -9.43
N LEU A 72 20.80 14.34 -8.25
CA LEU A 72 20.36 15.04 -7.05
C LEU A 72 20.50 16.57 -7.16
N PRO A 73 19.53 17.35 -6.63
CA PRO A 73 19.64 18.80 -6.54
C PRO A 73 20.88 19.26 -5.76
N ALA A 74 21.43 20.42 -6.13
CA ALA A 74 22.61 20.96 -5.46
C ALA A 74 22.33 21.25 -3.97
N GLY A 75 23.05 20.55 -3.09
CA GLY A 75 22.94 20.64 -1.64
C GLY A 75 22.22 19.47 -0.98
N ASP A 76 21.42 18.70 -1.74
CA ASP A 76 20.78 17.48 -1.25
C ASP A 76 21.84 16.41 -0.90
N ARG A 77 21.47 15.50 0.00
CA ARG A 77 22.36 14.43 0.52
C ARG A 77 21.79 13.06 0.18
N LEU A 78 22.66 12.07 -0.03
CA LEU A 78 22.30 10.66 -0.22
C LEU A 78 22.86 9.81 0.92
N VAL A 79 22.04 8.88 1.44
CA VAL A 79 22.43 7.87 2.43
C VAL A 79 22.03 6.49 1.93
N GLU A 80 22.97 5.55 1.88
CA GLU A 80 22.70 4.17 1.48
C GLU A 80 22.44 3.29 2.71
N TYR A 81 21.30 2.60 2.71
CA TYR A 81 20.90 1.69 3.78
C TYR A 81 20.86 0.26 3.24
N VAL A 82 21.62 -0.62 3.89
CA VAL A 82 21.55 -2.05 3.66
C VAL A 82 20.58 -2.65 4.69
N ALA A 83 19.77 -3.62 4.28
CA ALA A 83 18.94 -4.35 5.23
C ALA A 83 19.85 -5.12 6.21
N GLY A 84 19.89 -4.68 7.47
CA GLY A 84 20.72 -5.30 8.50
C GLY A 84 20.41 -6.80 8.63
N ALA A 85 21.46 -7.63 8.74
CA ALA A 85 21.34 -9.07 8.84
C ALA A 85 20.64 -9.49 10.14
N GLY A 86 19.31 -9.62 10.09
CA GLY A 86 18.48 -9.88 11.27
C GLY A 86 17.05 -10.35 10.96
N ALA A 87 16.73 -10.69 9.70
CA ALA A 87 15.55 -11.49 9.42
C ALA A 87 15.89 -12.96 9.72
N PRO A 88 15.03 -13.73 10.41
CA PRO A 88 15.19 -15.18 10.44
C PRO A 88 15.02 -15.70 9.01
N ASP A 89 15.91 -16.59 8.57
CA ASP A 89 15.68 -17.38 7.35
C ASP A 89 14.35 -18.15 7.52
N VAL A 90 13.31 -17.70 6.80
CA VAL A 90 12.09 -18.49 6.62
C VAL A 90 12.39 -19.57 5.59
N ALA A 91 13.23 -20.51 5.98
CA ALA A 91 13.35 -21.78 5.27
C ALA A 91 11.95 -22.40 5.17
N PRO A 92 11.55 -22.95 4.01
CA PRO A 92 10.24 -23.56 3.86
C PRO A 92 10.11 -24.72 4.86
N ALA A 93 9.26 -24.53 5.86
CA ALA A 93 9.09 -25.50 6.94
C ALA A 93 8.57 -26.82 6.35
N ALA A 94 9.43 -27.84 6.34
CA ALA A 94 9.01 -29.20 6.01
C ALA A 94 7.85 -29.59 6.95
N PRO A 95 6.78 -30.23 6.43
CA PRO A 95 5.57 -30.47 7.20
C PRO A 95 5.85 -31.38 8.41
N VAL A 96 5.80 -30.79 9.61
CA VAL A 96 5.84 -31.54 10.87
C VAL A 96 4.54 -32.36 10.99
N PRO A 97 4.59 -33.70 11.13
CA PRO A 97 3.39 -34.51 11.30
C PRO A 97 2.65 -34.11 12.57
N GLY A 98 1.38 -33.74 12.43
CA GLY A 98 0.58 -33.18 13.52
C GLY A 98 0.41 -34.13 14.71
N ARG A 99 0.46 -33.56 15.92
CA ARG A 99 0.07 -34.25 17.16
C ARG A 99 -1.38 -33.88 17.49
N PRO A 100 -2.31 -34.84 17.65
CA PRO A 100 -3.74 -34.54 17.73
C PRO A 100 -4.15 -34.01 19.11
N VAL A 101 -5.03 -33.00 19.12
CA VAL A 101 -5.85 -32.65 20.28
C VAL A 101 -7.16 -33.44 20.19
N GLY A 102 -7.56 -34.09 21.28
CA GLY A 102 -8.44 -35.26 21.23
C GLY A 102 -9.94 -34.99 21.05
N GLY A 103 -10.61 -35.94 20.40
CA GLY A 103 -12.04 -36.20 20.49
C GLY A 103 -12.26 -37.71 20.70
N ALA A 104 -13.08 -38.09 21.68
CA ALA A 104 -13.20 -39.49 22.10
C ALA A 104 -14.18 -40.30 21.24
N ALA A 105 -13.75 -41.49 20.79
CA ALA A 105 -14.61 -42.63 20.51
C ALA A 105 -13.79 -43.93 20.59
N ALA A 106 -14.36 -44.99 21.16
CA ALA A 106 -13.67 -46.27 21.37
C ALA A 106 -13.90 -47.25 20.21
N GLY A 107 -12.89 -48.09 19.93
CA GLY A 107 -12.96 -49.20 18.99
C GLY A 107 -11.66 -50.00 18.99
N ALA A 108 -11.68 -51.20 19.57
CA ALA A 108 -10.50 -52.05 19.75
C ALA A 108 -10.28 -53.04 18.57
N LEU A 109 -9.25 -53.90 18.70
CA LEU A 109 -8.81 -54.98 17.79
C LEU A 109 -7.89 -54.54 16.65
N SER A 110 -6.82 -55.25 16.26
CA SER A 110 -6.04 -56.31 16.93
C SER A 110 -4.64 -56.33 16.30
N ALA A 111 -3.62 -56.81 17.02
CA ALA A 111 -2.30 -57.09 16.44
C ALA A 111 -2.35 -58.35 15.55
N ASP A 112 -1.41 -58.49 14.59
CA ASP A 112 -0.37 -59.51 14.73
C ASP A 112 0.87 -59.27 13.83
N ASP A 113 1.87 -60.15 13.98
CA ASP A 113 3.31 -59.88 13.85
C ASP A 113 4.00 -60.37 12.54
N ARG A 114 4.93 -59.53 12.03
CA ARG A 114 6.20 -59.84 11.32
C ARG A 114 6.30 -60.59 9.95
N PRO A 115 7.45 -60.46 9.22
CA PRO A 115 7.64 -60.82 7.81
C PRO A 115 8.58 -62.02 7.53
N VAL A 116 8.65 -62.49 6.27
CA VAL A 116 9.72 -63.36 5.72
C VAL A 116 10.10 -62.94 4.28
N ALA A 117 11.35 -63.23 3.87
CA ALA A 117 12.01 -62.78 2.64
C ALA A 117 11.64 -63.55 1.34
N GLY A 118 12.13 -63.05 0.19
CA GLY A 118 12.02 -63.66 -1.16
C GLY A 118 13.02 -64.82 -1.42
N PRO A 119 13.68 -64.96 -2.59
CA PRO A 119 13.70 -64.11 -3.80
C PRO A 119 13.65 -64.90 -5.16
N ALA A 120 14.03 -64.23 -6.28
CA ALA A 120 14.70 -64.79 -7.49
C ALA A 120 13.86 -65.68 -8.48
N ASP A 121 14.11 -65.75 -9.80
CA ASP A 121 14.94 -64.93 -10.74
C ASP A 121 14.50 -65.16 -12.21
N ASP A 122 15.17 -64.49 -13.17
CA ASP A 122 15.32 -64.81 -14.62
C ASP A 122 14.06 -64.81 -15.53
N GLY A 123 14.07 -64.39 -16.80
CA GLY A 123 15.10 -63.94 -17.75
C GLY A 123 14.51 -64.01 -19.20
N VAL A 124 15.11 -63.58 -20.33
CA VAL A 124 16.37 -62.89 -20.67
C VAL A 124 16.35 -62.54 -22.20
N SER A 125 17.30 -61.70 -22.68
CA SER A 125 17.64 -61.39 -24.10
C SER A 125 16.71 -60.45 -24.91
N GLY A 126 17.19 -59.54 -25.78
CA GLY A 126 18.52 -59.09 -26.25
C GLY A 126 18.32 -57.97 -27.31
N LEU A 127 19.28 -57.19 -27.83
CA LEU A 127 20.75 -57.20 -27.84
C LEU A 127 21.28 -55.75 -28.06
N ALA A 128 22.54 -55.47 -27.73
CA ALA A 128 23.24 -54.17 -27.86
C ALA A 128 23.77 -53.91 -29.32
N PRO A 129 24.65 -52.91 -29.65
CA PRO A 129 25.42 -51.92 -28.85
C PRO A 129 25.31 -50.45 -29.39
N ARG A 130 26.04 -49.39 -28.98
CA ARG A 130 27.21 -49.21 -28.08
C ARG A 130 27.19 -47.81 -27.36
N ARG A 131 28.37 -47.29 -26.98
CA ARG A 131 28.75 -46.05 -26.24
C ARG A 131 30.19 -45.66 -26.70
N PRO A 132 30.97 -44.67 -26.16
CA PRO A 132 30.89 -43.90 -24.89
C PRO A 132 31.14 -42.37 -25.09
N ALA A 133 31.43 -41.48 -24.12
CA ALA A 133 31.62 -41.50 -22.64
C ALA A 133 30.93 -40.22 -22.08
N GLY A 134 30.29 -40.21 -20.92
CA GLY A 134 30.93 -40.08 -19.59
C GLY A 134 30.68 -38.66 -19.04
N ASP A 135 30.59 -38.35 -17.74
CA ASP A 135 30.55 -39.13 -16.49
C ASP A 135 29.78 -38.29 -15.42
N ALA A 136 28.97 -38.87 -14.52
CA ALA A 136 29.26 -39.20 -13.10
C ALA A 136 29.69 -37.99 -12.22
N ALA A 137 29.21 -37.80 -10.97
CA ALA A 137 28.40 -38.65 -10.09
C ALA A 137 27.57 -37.82 -9.07
N ALA A 138 26.67 -38.49 -8.35
CA ALA A 138 26.04 -38.00 -7.12
C ALA A 138 26.32 -38.98 -5.98
N GLU A 139 26.70 -38.48 -4.80
CA GLU A 139 26.83 -39.15 -3.49
C GLU A 139 26.96 -38.04 -2.42
N ALA A 140 26.64 -38.20 -1.14
CA ALA A 140 25.72 -39.08 -0.43
C ALA A 140 25.48 -38.52 0.99
N LEU A 141 24.34 -38.82 1.62
CA LEU A 141 24.11 -38.51 3.04
C LEU A 141 24.89 -39.47 3.95
N SER A 142 25.51 -38.93 5.00
CA SER A 142 26.00 -39.67 6.17
C SER A 142 25.90 -38.78 7.41
N ALA A 143 25.59 -39.37 8.57
CA ALA A 143 25.08 -38.63 9.72
C ALA A 143 26.05 -38.57 10.91
N GLY A 144 25.99 -37.44 11.63
CA GLY A 144 26.16 -37.37 13.08
C GLY A 144 27.58 -37.28 13.64
N ASP A 145 27.86 -36.19 14.34
CA ASP A 145 28.14 -36.33 15.77
C ASP A 145 27.68 -35.11 16.57
N ARG A 146 27.63 -35.28 17.90
CA ARG A 146 27.14 -34.31 18.88
C ARG A 146 28.21 -33.27 19.22
N LEU A 147 27.79 -32.03 19.42
CA LEU A 147 28.38 -31.17 20.45
C LEU A 147 27.30 -30.26 21.05
N VAL A 148 26.90 -30.59 22.28
CA VAL A 148 26.24 -29.64 23.18
C VAL A 148 27.34 -28.71 23.70
N ALA A 149 27.17 -27.41 23.53
CA ALA A 149 27.99 -26.39 24.17
C ALA A 149 27.09 -25.47 24.99
N ASP A 150 27.49 -25.19 26.22
CA ASP A 150 26.65 -24.53 27.22
C ASP A 150 26.24 -23.10 26.83
N ALA A 151 24.97 -22.78 27.09
CA ALA A 151 24.54 -21.39 27.20
C ALA A 151 24.98 -20.86 28.58
N ALA A 152 26.04 -20.05 28.60
CA ALA A 152 26.47 -19.29 29.76
C ALA A 152 26.25 -17.79 29.52
N ASP A 153 25.89 -17.05 30.58
CA ASP A 153 25.50 -15.65 30.54
C ASP A 153 26.47 -14.72 29.79
N ALA A 154 25.94 -13.97 28.84
CA ALA A 154 26.44 -12.65 28.46
C ALA A 154 25.25 -11.76 28.09
N GLY A 155 24.84 -10.87 29.00
CA GLY A 155 23.77 -9.92 28.76
C GLY A 155 24.14 -8.86 27.73
N ALA A 156 23.86 -9.14 26.46
CA ALA A 156 23.80 -8.15 25.40
C ALA A 156 22.33 -7.97 24.99
N SER A 157 21.82 -6.75 25.06
CA SER A 157 20.51 -6.43 24.46
C SER A 157 20.59 -6.75 22.98
N ALA A 158 19.65 -7.56 22.48
CA ALA A 158 19.44 -7.65 21.04
C ALA A 158 19.20 -6.23 20.51
N PRO A 159 19.83 -5.81 19.40
CA PRO A 159 19.52 -4.54 18.77
C PRO A 159 18.06 -4.56 18.31
N ALA A 160 17.35 -3.45 18.51
CA ALA A 160 15.99 -3.32 18.00
C ALA A 160 15.97 -3.44 16.47
N PRO A 161 14.95 -4.06 15.86
CA PRO A 161 14.85 -4.15 14.40
C PRO A 161 14.72 -2.76 13.79
N GLY A 162 15.73 -2.33 13.05
CA GLY A 162 15.80 -1.00 12.45
C GLY A 162 16.77 -0.93 11.28
N TRP A 163 16.66 0.12 10.47
CA TRP A 163 17.53 0.35 9.32
C TRP A 163 18.96 0.65 9.77
N GLN A 164 19.92 -0.08 9.22
CA GLN A 164 21.36 0.11 9.44
C GLN A 164 21.98 0.72 8.18
N VAL A 165 22.91 1.66 8.37
CA VAL A 165 23.71 2.21 7.28
C VAL A 165 24.61 1.10 6.74
N GLY A 166 24.69 0.95 5.43
CA GLY A 166 25.65 0.03 4.82
C GLY A 166 27.07 0.59 4.92
N ASP A 167 28.08 -0.27 4.95
CA ASP A 167 29.44 0.17 4.66
C ASP A 167 29.47 0.73 3.23
N ALA A 168 29.58 2.05 3.10
CA ALA A 168 29.55 2.73 1.81
C ALA A 168 30.75 2.30 0.96
N ALA A 169 30.49 1.59 -0.14
CA ALA A 169 31.50 1.36 -1.16
C ALA A 169 31.78 2.69 -1.87
N GLU A 170 33.05 3.06 -2.04
CA GLU A 170 33.47 4.34 -2.64
C GLU A 170 33.06 4.44 -4.13
N ALA A 171 31.84 4.91 -4.39
CA ALA A 171 31.40 5.34 -5.71
C ALA A 171 31.79 6.82 -5.93
N LEU A 172 32.93 7.05 -6.58
CA LEU A 172 33.40 8.40 -6.92
C LEU A 172 32.66 8.97 -8.15
N PRO A 173 31.99 10.13 -8.04
CA PRO A 173 31.47 10.86 -9.21
C PRO A 173 32.60 11.37 -10.11
N ALA A 174 32.35 11.42 -11.42
CA ALA A 174 33.34 11.81 -12.43
C ALA A 174 33.75 13.31 -12.39
N ASP A 175 33.04 14.14 -11.63
CA ASP A 175 33.23 15.60 -11.55
C ASP A 175 33.91 16.09 -10.25
N GLY A 176 34.31 15.17 -9.36
CA GLY A 176 35.20 15.47 -8.22
C GLY A 176 34.57 16.30 -7.09
N ARG A 177 33.24 16.34 -7.00
CA ARG A 177 32.52 16.99 -5.88
C ARG A 177 32.36 16.02 -4.70
N PRO A 178 32.67 16.41 -3.45
CA PRO A 178 32.50 15.54 -2.31
C PRO A 178 31.01 15.35 -1.97
N VAL A 179 30.50 14.13 -2.14
CA VAL A 179 29.28 13.68 -1.47
C VAL A 179 29.63 13.49 0.00
N ALA A 180 29.01 14.26 0.89
CA ALA A 180 29.30 14.21 2.32
C ALA A 180 28.65 12.97 2.97
N HIS A 181 29.34 11.83 2.92
CA HIS A 181 29.00 10.65 3.72
C HIS A 181 29.22 10.97 5.21
N THR A 182 28.14 11.01 6.01
CA THR A 182 28.19 11.35 7.44
C THR A 182 27.87 10.14 8.31
N ALA A 183 28.69 9.94 9.36
CA ALA A 183 28.54 8.82 10.30
C ALA A 183 27.36 8.94 11.29
N ASP A 184 26.64 10.07 11.29
CA ASP A 184 25.34 10.21 11.95
C ASP A 184 24.26 10.43 10.87
N PRO A 185 23.50 9.38 10.50
CA PRO A 185 22.65 9.36 9.31
C PRO A 185 21.27 9.93 9.61
N GLY A 186 21.21 11.24 9.85
CA GLY A 186 19.96 11.96 10.16
C GLY A 186 18.80 11.52 9.26
N VAL A 187 17.63 11.33 9.85
CA VAL A 187 16.47 10.66 9.22
C VAL A 187 16.19 11.24 7.82
N PRO A 188 16.14 10.42 6.76
CA PRO A 188 15.91 10.91 5.41
C PRO A 188 14.52 11.54 5.27
N ASP A 189 14.40 12.60 4.49
CA ASP A 189 13.12 13.18 4.08
C ASP A 189 12.39 12.23 3.12
N VAL A 190 13.14 11.60 2.20
CA VAL A 190 12.63 10.66 1.20
C VAL A 190 13.51 9.41 1.15
N ALA A 191 12.93 8.23 1.29
CA ALA A 191 13.59 6.94 1.03
C ALA A 191 13.06 6.32 -0.26
N LEU A 192 13.94 5.76 -1.09
CA LEU A 192 13.61 5.10 -2.35
C LEU A 192 13.83 3.59 -2.23
N VAL A 193 12.92 2.81 -2.80
CA VAL A 193 13.02 1.34 -2.89
C VAL A 193 12.48 0.87 -4.24
N ALA A 194 13.14 -0.11 -4.85
CA ALA A 194 12.72 -0.73 -6.10
C ALA A 194 12.53 -2.25 -5.92
N PRO A 195 11.29 -2.75 -5.78
CA PRO A 195 11.04 -4.19 -5.67
C PRO A 195 11.47 -4.93 -6.94
N ALA A 196 12.17 -6.05 -6.76
CA ALA A 196 12.70 -6.82 -7.89
C ALA A 196 11.57 -7.51 -8.71
N PRO A 197 11.58 -7.41 -10.05
CA PRO A 197 10.65 -8.13 -10.91
C PRO A 197 10.95 -9.63 -10.97
N GLY A 198 10.00 -10.42 -11.49
CA GLY A 198 10.20 -11.83 -11.81
C GLY A 198 10.12 -12.80 -10.63
N ARG A 199 9.74 -12.32 -9.44
CA ARG A 199 9.46 -13.16 -8.27
C ARG A 199 7.98 -13.60 -8.20
N PRO A 200 7.68 -14.76 -7.56
CA PRO A 200 6.30 -15.16 -7.28
C PRO A 200 5.55 -14.08 -6.48
N VAL A 201 4.32 -13.76 -6.89
CA VAL A 201 3.52 -12.66 -6.33
C VAL A 201 3.39 -12.69 -4.80
N ARG A 202 3.27 -13.88 -4.20
CA ARG A 202 3.22 -14.03 -2.73
C ARG A 202 4.51 -13.64 -2.03
N GLU A 203 5.66 -13.91 -2.63
CA GLU A 203 6.97 -13.50 -2.11
C GLU A 203 7.12 -11.98 -2.21
N THR A 204 6.89 -11.42 -3.40
CA THR A 204 6.95 -9.96 -3.65
C THR A 204 6.04 -9.17 -2.68
N VAL A 205 4.82 -9.66 -2.43
CA VAL A 205 3.89 -9.03 -1.48
C VAL A 205 4.36 -9.20 -0.03
N ALA A 206 4.87 -10.37 0.37
CA ALA A 206 5.36 -10.60 1.74
C ALA A 206 6.59 -9.73 2.07
N GLU A 207 7.53 -9.58 1.13
CA GLU A 207 8.71 -8.73 1.27
C GLU A 207 8.33 -7.25 1.37
N THR A 208 7.42 -6.80 0.50
CA THR A 208 6.86 -5.44 0.54
C THR A 208 6.12 -5.19 1.86
N LEU A 209 5.34 -6.16 2.35
CA LEU A 209 4.62 -6.06 3.62
C LEU A 209 5.59 -5.90 4.79
N ALA A 210 6.63 -6.74 4.86
CA ALA A 210 7.64 -6.65 5.90
C ALA A 210 8.43 -5.33 5.85
N LEU A 211 8.68 -4.80 4.64
CA LEU A 211 9.25 -3.47 4.42
C LEU A 211 8.36 -2.35 4.99
N LEU A 212 7.08 -2.34 4.62
CA LEU A 212 6.11 -1.34 5.08
C LEU A 212 5.91 -1.39 6.59
N GLN A 213 5.92 -2.59 7.19
CA GLN A 213 5.83 -2.79 8.64
C GLN A 213 7.04 -2.21 9.37
N ARG A 214 8.27 -2.50 8.92
CA ARG A 214 9.49 -1.90 9.49
C ARG A 214 9.49 -0.38 9.36
N TRP A 215 9.07 0.16 8.22
CA TRP A 215 8.96 1.60 7.99
C TRP A 215 7.92 2.27 8.90
N LEU A 216 6.76 1.64 9.11
CA LEU A 216 5.71 2.21 9.96
C LEU A 216 6.01 2.08 11.47
N ALA A 217 6.81 1.09 11.87
CA ALA A 217 7.23 0.88 13.26
C ALA A 217 8.39 1.80 13.71
N ASP A 218 9.22 2.28 12.79
CA ASP A 218 10.32 3.20 13.12
C ASP A 218 9.82 4.64 13.25
N GLU A 219 9.54 5.07 14.49
CA GLU A 219 9.02 6.40 14.82
C GLU A 219 9.87 7.54 14.25
N ARG A 220 11.18 7.33 14.06
CA ARG A 220 12.09 8.32 13.47
C ARG A 220 11.61 8.72 12.08
N THR A 221 11.13 7.75 11.30
CA THR A 221 10.65 7.94 9.92
C THR A 221 9.25 8.57 9.83
N THR A 222 8.65 9.01 10.95
CA THR A 222 7.30 9.61 10.97
C THR A 222 7.18 10.83 10.06
N SER A 223 8.25 11.61 9.91
CA SER A 223 8.31 12.76 8.99
C SER A 223 8.67 12.39 7.54
N SER A 224 9.11 11.17 7.31
CA SER A 224 9.70 10.70 6.05
C SER A 224 8.68 10.11 5.08
N VAL A 225 8.98 10.18 3.79
CA VAL A 225 8.23 9.55 2.70
C VAL A 225 9.00 8.35 2.16
N LEU A 226 8.36 7.19 2.02
CA LEU A 226 8.90 6.05 1.28
C LEU A 226 8.31 6.02 -0.13
N ALA A 227 9.14 6.26 -1.14
CA ALA A 227 8.77 6.10 -2.54
C ALA A 227 9.09 4.69 -3.03
N VAL A 228 8.07 3.97 -3.46
CA VAL A 228 8.15 2.63 -4.03
C VAL A 228 8.14 2.74 -5.55
N LEU A 229 9.23 2.33 -6.17
CA LEU A 229 9.50 2.50 -7.59
C LEU A 229 9.36 1.16 -8.32
N THR A 230 8.51 1.10 -9.33
CA THR A 230 8.30 -0.10 -10.16
C THR A 230 8.66 0.17 -11.61
N ARG A 231 8.74 -0.88 -12.42
CA ARG A 231 8.98 -0.78 -13.87
C ARG A 231 7.97 -1.66 -14.61
N GLY A 232 7.10 -1.05 -15.43
CA GLY A 232 6.10 -1.79 -16.19
C GLY A 232 5.06 -2.52 -15.33
N ALA A 233 4.75 -1.99 -14.13
CA ALA A 233 3.69 -2.53 -13.27
C ALA A 233 2.28 -2.09 -13.70
N VAL A 234 2.17 -0.95 -14.40
CA VAL A 234 0.88 -0.34 -14.76
C VAL A 234 0.81 0.02 -16.25
N ALA A 235 -0.34 -0.23 -16.87
CA ALA A 235 -0.64 0.25 -18.21
C ALA A 235 -1.08 1.72 -18.14
N ALA A 236 -0.20 2.64 -18.50
CA ALA A 236 -0.43 4.08 -18.42
C ALA A 236 -0.98 4.71 -19.71
N GLY A 237 -0.93 3.98 -20.83
CA GLY A 237 -1.40 4.45 -22.13
C GLY A 237 -1.64 3.31 -23.13
N PRO A 238 -2.21 3.63 -24.31
CA PRO A 238 -2.32 2.66 -25.40
C PRO A 238 -0.93 2.19 -25.84
N GLY A 239 -0.71 0.87 -25.87
CA GLY A 239 0.57 0.28 -26.24
C GLY A 239 1.53 0.00 -25.09
N ASP A 240 1.26 0.47 -23.87
CA ASP A 240 2.01 0.07 -22.68
C ASP A 240 1.90 -1.45 -22.47
N THR A 241 3.04 -2.10 -22.23
CA THR A 241 3.09 -3.50 -21.80
C THR A 241 3.18 -3.58 -20.27
N VAL A 242 2.60 -4.65 -19.71
CA VAL A 242 2.69 -4.94 -18.28
C VAL A 242 3.43 -6.28 -18.10
N PRO A 243 4.77 -6.31 -18.24
CA PRO A 243 5.55 -7.54 -18.15
C PRO A 243 5.54 -8.16 -16.74
N HIS A 244 5.27 -7.36 -15.70
CA HIS A 244 5.42 -7.74 -14.29
C HIS A 244 4.15 -7.51 -13.45
N PRO A 245 3.07 -8.31 -13.63
CA PRO A 245 1.84 -8.18 -12.83
C PRO A 245 2.06 -8.35 -11.31
N GLU A 246 3.12 -9.03 -10.87
CA GLU A 246 3.55 -9.11 -9.48
C GLU A 246 3.88 -7.73 -8.88
N LEU A 247 4.40 -6.80 -9.68
CA LEU A 247 4.66 -5.42 -9.23
C LEU A 247 3.37 -4.60 -9.13
N ALA A 248 2.30 -4.97 -9.84
CA ALA A 248 0.98 -4.37 -9.59
C ALA A 248 0.38 -4.82 -8.24
N ALA A 249 0.71 -6.01 -7.76
CA ALA A 249 0.32 -6.43 -6.41
C ALA A 249 0.98 -5.56 -5.33
N VAL A 250 2.21 -5.09 -5.56
CA VAL A 250 2.88 -4.07 -4.73
C VAL A 250 2.08 -2.76 -4.74
N TRP A 251 1.64 -2.28 -5.91
CA TRP A 251 0.78 -1.09 -6.02
C TRP A 251 -0.51 -1.23 -5.21
N GLY A 252 -1.19 -2.39 -5.27
CA GLY A 252 -2.38 -2.64 -4.46
C GLY A 252 -2.12 -2.62 -2.95
N LEU A 253 -1.04 -3.25 -2.49
CA LEU A 253 -0.66 -3.24 -1.06
C LEU A 253 -0.28 -1.83 -0.58
N VAL A 254 0.56 -1.12 -1.34
CA VAL A 254 1.03 0.23 -0.99
C VAL A 254 -0.12 1.24 -1.11
N GLY A 255 -1.06 1.06 -2.03
CA GLY A 255 -2.28 1.87 -2.12
C GLY A 255 -3.18 1.73 -0.88
N ALA A 256 -3.27 0.53 -0.29
CA ALA A 256 -3.91 0.36 1.01
C ALA A 256 -3.09 1.02 2.14
N ALA A 257 -1.75 0.90 2.11
CA ALA A 257 -0.87 1.56 3.08
C ALA A 257 -0.93 3.10 3.01
N GLN A 258 -1.19 3.68 1.82
CA GLN A 258 -1.48 5.10 1.58
C GLN A 258 -2.82 5.52 2.16
N ALA A 259 -3.87 4.72 1.96
CA ALA A 259 -5.19 4.97 2.55
C ALA A 259 -5.15 4.89 4.09
N GLU A 260 -4.35 3.98 4.63
CA GLU A 260 -4.07 3.90 6.07
C GLU A 260 -3.22 5.07 6.54
N ASN A 261 -2.13 5.44 5.85
CA ASN A 261 -1.15 6.43 6.31
C ASN A 261 -0.90 7.52 5.23
N PRO A 262 -1.82 8.48 5.08
CA PRO A 262 -1.73 9.52 4.05
C PRO A 262 -0.42 10.30 4.11
N GLY A 263 0.24 10.48 2.97
CA GLY A 263 1.49 11.25 2.86
C GLY A 263 2.75 10.59 3.42
N ARG A 264 2.70 9.30 3.80
CA ARG A 264 3.91 8.50 4.16
C ARG A 264 4.51 7.71 2.99
N PHE A 265 3.78 7.54 1.89
CA PHE A 265 4.17 6.71 0.74
C PHE A 265 3.87 7.35 -0.61
N VAL A 266 4.74 7.16 -1.59
CA VAL A 266 4.53 7.51 -3.01
C VAL A 266 4.77 6.27 -3.86
N LEU A 267 3.96 6.07 -4.91
CA LEU A 267 4.15 5.04 -5.93
C LEU A 267 4.56 5.70 -7.24
N ALA A 268 5.62 5.21 -7.87
CA ALA A 268 6.04 5.66 -9.20
C ALA A 268 6.38 4.47 -10.10
N ASP A 269 5.77 4.40 -11.29
CA ASP A 269 6.16 3.40 -12.30
C ASP A 269 6.97 4.06 -13.42
N LEU A 270 8.16 3.54 -13.65
CA LEU A 270 9.11 4.00 -14.63
C LEU A 270 9.04 3.13 -15.90
N PRO A 271 9.58 3.60 -17.04
CA PRO A 271 9.84 2.71 -18.15
C PRO A 271 10.89 1.64 -17.75
N PRO A 272 10.97 0.53 -18.50
CA PRO A 272 12.09 -0.40 -18.42
C PRO A 272 13.42 0.33 -18.60
N ASP A 273 14.48 -0.21 -17.98
CA ASP A 273 15.88 0.18 -18.22
C ASP A 273 16.18 1.69 -18.16
N THR A 274 15.44 2.42 -17.32
CA THR A 274 15.55 3.89 -17.16
C THR A 274 16.25 4.24 -15.85
N ASP A 275 17.38 4.94 -15.94
CA ASP A 275 18.10 5.48 -14.77
C ASP A 275 17.26 6.54 -14.02
N ALA A 276 17.68 6.93 -12.82
CA ALA A 276 17.09 8.08 -12.14
C ALA A 276 17.30 9.35 -12.97
N THR A 277 16.30 10.24 -12.99
CA THR A 277 16.38 11.53 -13.69
C THR A 277 15.91 12.68 -12.81
N PRO A 278 16.25 13.94 -13.10
CA PRO A 278 15.72 15.10 -12.37
C PRO A 278 14.19 15.19 -12.41
N GLU A 279 13.57 14.72 -13.50
CA GLU A 279 12.12 14.62 -13.65
C GLU A 279 11.52 13.61 -12.67
N LEU A 280 12.19 12.49 -12.41
CA LEU A 280 11.77 11.53 -11.38
C LEU A 280 11.77 12.18 -9.99
N LEU A 281 12.85 12.87 -9.61
CA LEU A 281 12.91 13.54 -8.30
C LEU A 281 11.83 14.62 -8.16
N THR A 282 11.63 15.40 -9.22
CA THR A 282 10.56 16.42 -9.29
C THR A 282 9.17 15.77 -9.17
N ALA A 283 8.94 14.63 -9.83
CA ALA A 283 7.69 13.89 -9.76
C ALA A 283 7.40 13.40 -8.33
N LEU A 284 8.39 12.81 -7.65
CA LEU A 284 8.26 12.33 -6.27
C LEU A 284 7.97 13.46 -5.27
N LEU A 285 8.37 14.69 -5.57
CA LEU A 285 8.13 15.89 -4.76
C LEU A 285 6.84 16.65 -5.13
N SER A 286 6.09 16.22 -6.15
CA SER A 286 4.88 16.90 -6.63
C SER A 286 3.70 16.88 -5.65
N GLY A 287 3.75 16.03 -4.62
CA GLY A 287 2.65 15.80 -3.68
C GLY A 287 1.57 14.83 -4.18
N GLU A 288 1.67 14.34 -5.43
CA GLU A 288 0.78 13.30 -5.95
C GLU A 288 1.19 11.93 -5.38
N PRO A 289 0.26 11.15 -4.82
CA PRO A 289 0.60 9.88 -4.16
C PRO A 289 0.97 8.77 -5.15
N GLN A 290 0.55 8.89 -6.41
CA GLN A 290 0.72 7.87 -7.42
C GLN A 290 1.01 8.55 -8.76
N LEU A 291 2.08 8.11 -9.43
CA LEU A 291 2.53 8.71 -10.69
C LEU A 291 3.18 7.67 -11.61
N VAL A 292 3.31 8.04 -12.88
CA VAL A 292 4.06 7.27 -13.87
C VAL A 292 4.92 8.21 -14.70
N LEU A 293 6.12 7.76 -15.05
CA LEU A 293 6.98 8.44 -16.00
C LEU A 293 6.85 7.70 -17.35
N ARG A 294 6.42 8.43 -18.38
CA ARG A 294 6.29 7.93 -19.76
C ARG A 294 6.69 9.04 -20.73
N GLU A 295 7.57 8.74 -21.68
CA GLU A 295 7.98 9.68 -22.74
C GLU A 295 8.55 11.02 -22.18
N GLY A 296 9.22 10.97 -21.02
CA GLY A 296 9.72 12.15 -20.31
C GLY A 296 8.66 12.99 -19.59
N ALA A 297 7.38 12.59 -19.65
CA ALA A 297 6.27 13.27 -18.99
C ALA A 297 5.79 12.53 -17.74
N VAL A 298 5.57 13.28 -16.65
CA VAL A 298 4.91 12.79 -15.44
C VAL A 298 3.40 12.76 -15.67
N ARG A 299 2.78 11.60 -15.47
CA ARG A 299 1.31 11.45 -15.49
C ARG A 299 0.82 10.90 -14.17
N VAL A 300 -0.41 11.22 -13.81
CA VAL A 300 -1.07 10.89 -12.54
C VAL A 300 -2.44 10.28 -12.80
N PRO A 301 -2.91 9.34 -11.96
CA PRO A 301 -4.14 8.62 -12.22
C PRO A 301 -5.34 9.49 -11.84
N ARG A 302 -6.36 9.48 -12.71
CA ARG A 302 -7.65 10.13 -12.51
C ARG A 302 -8.77 9.17 -12.91
N LEU A 303 -9.75 9.00 -12.04
CA LEU A 303 -10.95 8.25 -12.35
C LEU A 303 -11.81 9.09 -13.30
N ALA A 304 -12.29 8.46 -14.38
CA ALA A 304 -13.13 9.09 -15.40
C ALA A 304 -14.28 8.13 -15.79
N PRO A 305 -15.42 8.64 -16.31
CA PRO A 305 -16.44 7.77 -16.87
C PRO A 305 -15.89 7.07 -18.11
N ALA A 306 -16.07 5.75 -18.17
CA ALA A 306 -15.75 4.95 -19.33
C ALA A 306 -16.73 5.29 -20.46
N ARG A 307 -16.26 5.26 -21.71
CA ARG A 307 -17.11 5.40 -22.90
C ARG A 307 -16.96 4.16 -23.74
N LEU A 308 -17.97 3.31 -23.71
CA LEU A 308 -18.04 2.14 -24.58
C LEU A 308 -18.38 2.57 -26.02
N PRO A 309 -17.95 1.81 -27.04
CA PRO A 309 -18.37 2.04 -28.42
C PRO A 309 -19.90 1.96 -28.55
N ALA A 310 -20.52 2.90 -29.26
CA ALA A 310 -21.97 2.93 -29.45
C ALA A 310 -22.53 1.68 -30.15
N ASP A 311 -21.68 0.99 -30.91
CA ASP A 311 -22.04 -0.18 -31.71
C ASP A 311 -21.97 -1.50 -30.90
N ALA A 312 -21.49 -1.46 -29.64
CA ALA A 312 -21.29 -2.61 -28.78
C ALA A 312 -22.59 -3.42 -28.54
N GLU A 313 -23.75 -2.76 -28.48
CA GLU A 313 -25.07 -3.43 -28.37
C GLU A 313 -25.43 -4.27 -29.61
N THR A 314 -24.73 -4.10 -30.74
CA THR A 314 -24.98 -4.79 -32.02
C THR A 314 -23.91 -5.80 -32.41
N ALA A 315 -22.89 -5.98 -31.56
CA ALA A 315 -21.85 -6.98 -31.77
C ALA A 315 -22.42 -8.42 -31.74
N PRO A 316 -21.81 -9.38 -32.46
CA PRO A 316 -22.15 -10.79 -32.31
C PRO A 316 -21.92 -11.25 -30.86
N PRO A 317 -22.67 -12.25 -30.36
CA PRO A 317 -22.48 -12.76 -29.00
C PRO A 317 -21.03 -13.21 -28.78
N VAL A 318 -20.41 -12.70 -27.73
CA VAL A 318 -18.99 -12.96 -27.38
C VAL A 318 -18.76 -14.43 -27.02
N LEU A 319 -19.78 -15.14 -26.54
CA LEU A 319 -19.69 -16.53 -26.12
C LEU A 319 -20.18 -17.48 -27.21
N ASP A 320 -19.36 -18.48 -27.51
CA ASP A 320 -19.73 -19.63 -28.34
C ASP A 320 -20.71 -20.53 -27.56
N PRO A 321 -21.97 -20.71 -28.03
CA PRO A 321 -22.96 -21.53 -27.33
C PRO A 321 -22.63 -23.03 -27.35
N ASP A 322 -21.83 -23.51 -28.31
CA ASP A 322 -21.39 -24.90 -28.42
C ASP A 322 -20.12 -25.16 -27.59
N GLY A 323 -19.46 -24.10 -27.12
CA GLY A 323 -18.29 -24.16 -26.24
C GLY A 323 -18.63 -24.34 -24.75
N THR A 324 -17.60 -24.67 -23.98
CA THR A 324 -17.66 -24.73 -22.51
C THR A 324 -17.16 -23.43 -21.88
N VAL A 325 -17.93 -22.89 -20.95
CA VAL A 325 -17.53 -21.75 -20.09
C VAL A 325 -17.09 -22.28 -18.72
N LEU A 326 -15.86 -21.95 -18.32
CA LEU A 326 -15.34 -22.21 -16.98
C LEU A 326 -15.71 -21.05 -16.04
N VAL A 327 -16.38 -21.34 -14.92
CA VAL A 327 -16.60 -20.37 -13.83
C VAL A 327 -15.92 -20.86 -12.56
N THR A 328 -14.81 -20.24 -12.19
CA THR A 328 -14.16 -20.51 -10.89
C THR A 328 -14.82 -19.65 -9.80
N GLY A 329 -15.06 -20.23 -8.63
CA GLY A 329 -15.97 -19.63 -7.65
C GLY A 329 -17.44 -19.68 -8.07
N GLY A 330 -17.79 -20.47 -9.10
CA GLY A 330 -19.14 -20.52 -9.69
C GLY A 330 -20.26 -20.96 -8.75
N THR A 331 -19.93 -21.55 -7.60
CA THR A 331 -20.87 -21.92 -6.53
C THR A 331 -20.96 -20.89 -5.39
N GLY A 332 -20.20 -19.79 -5.45
CA GLY A 332 -20.35 -18.64 -4.55
C GLY A 332 -21.43 -17.66 -5.03
N ALA A 333 -21.83 -16.72 -4.18
CA ALA A 333 -22.92 -15.76 -4.43
C ALA A 333 -22.89 -15.10 -5.83
N LEU A 334 -21.83 -14.34 -6.13
CA LEU A 334 -21.67 -13.69 -7.44
C LEU A 334 -21.45 -14.70 -8.58
N GLY A 335 -20.71 -15.79 -8.32
CA GLY A 335 -20.46 -16.84 -9.31
C GLY A 335 -21.76 -17.51 -9.78
N ALA A 336 -22.70 -17.78 -8.88
CA ALA A 336 -24.00 -18.37 -9.19
C ALA A 336 -24.90 -17.40 -9.96
N LEU A 337 -24.92 -16.10 -9.60
CA LEU A 337 -25.64 -15.06 -10.33
C LEU A 337 -25.13 -14.92 -11.77
N ILE A 338 -23.81 -14.83 -11.94
CA ILE A 338 -23.18 -14.77 -13.26
C ILE A 338 -23.42 -16.05 -14.07
N THR A 339 -23.36 -17.22 -13.44
CA THR A 339 -23.63 -18.50 -14.13
C THR A 339 -25.04 -18.57 -14.70
N ARG A 340 -26.06 -18.12 -13.96
CA ARG A 340 -27.45 -18.00 -14.48
C ARG A 340 -27.49 -17.06 -15.69
N HIS A 341 -26.95 -15.85 -15.52
CA HIS A 341 -26.95 -14.81 -16.55
C HIS A 341 -26.25 -15.26 -17.84
N LEU A 342 -25.15 -16.03 -17.73
CA LEU A 342 -24.46 -16.61 -18.89
C LEU A 342 -25.34 -17.59 -19.69
N VAL A 343 -26.19 -18.38 -19.02
CA VAL A 343 -27.11 -19.33 -19.68
C VAL A 343 -28.32 -18.61 -20.27
N GLU A 344 -28.93 -17.69 -19.51
CA GLU A 344 -30.15 -16.98 -19.89
C GLU A 344 -29.92 -15.91 -20.95
N ARG A 345 -28.91 -15.05 -20.74
CA ARG A 345 -28.67 -13.84 -21.56
C ARG A 345 -27.68 -14.06 -22.69
N HIS A 346 -26.62 -14.85 -22.44
CA HIS A 346 -25.51 -15.10 -23.38
C HIS A 346 -25.56 -16.47 -24.06
N GLY A 347 -26.54 -17.31 -23.71
CA GLY A 347 -26.81 -18.55 -24.43
C GLY A 347 -25.82 -19.70 -24.16
N ALA A 348 -25.00 -19.63 -23.09
CA ALA A 348 -24.07 -20.71 -22.74
C ALA A 348 -24.82 -22.05 -22.52
N ARG A 349 -24.31 -23.16 -23.07
CA ARG A 349 -24.91 -24.50 -22.93
C ARG A 349 -24.02 -25.57 -22.29
N SER A 350 -22.72 -25.30 -22.10
CA SER A 350 -21.82 -26.16 -21.36
C SER A 350 -21.07 -25.34 -20.32
N LEU A 351 -21.16 -25.75 -19.05
CA LEU A 351 -20.59 -25.05 -17.90
C LEU A 351 -19.67 -25.98 -17.11
N LEU A 352 -18.48 -25.50 -16.75
CA LEU A 352 -17.61 -26.11 -15.77
C LEU A 352 -17.51 -25.20 -14.54
N LEU A 353 -18.11 -25.60 -13.42
CA LEU A 353 -18.10 -24.83 -12.17
C LEU A 353 -17.05 -25.41 -11.22
N LEU A 354 -16.02 -24.62 -10.91
CA LEU A 354 -14.93 -25.02 -10.02
C LEU A 354 -14.99 -24.29 -8.68
N GLY A 355 -14.77 -25.03 -7.59
CA GLY A 355 -14.49 -24.47 -6.27
C GLY A 355 -14.19 -25.58 -5.27
N ARG A 356 -13.52 -25.25 -4.16
CA ARG A 356 -13.01 -26.24 -3.19
C ARG A 356 -14.06 -27.21 -2.66
N ARG A 357 -15.30 -26.75 -2.45
CA ARG A 357 -16.44 -27.58 -1.99
C ARG A 357 -17.12 -28.38 -3.11
N GLY A 358 -16.94 -28.00 -4.38
CA GLY A 358 -17.52 -28.70 -5.53
C GLY A 358 -19.02 -29.01 -5.38
N PRO A 359 -19.45 -30.26 -5.64
CA PRO A 359 -20.84 -30.72 -5.46
C PRO A 359 -21.38 -30.66 -4.02
N ASP A 360 -20.54 -30.45 -3.02
CA ASP A 360 -20.91 -30.34 -1.60
C ASP A 360 -21.07 -28.86 -1.15
N ALA A 361 -21.04 -27.91 -2.09
CA ALA A 361 -21.34 -26.51 -1.79
C ALA A 361 -22.84 -26.27 -1.53
N ASP A 362 -23.16 -25.42 -0.55
CA ASP A 362 -24.55 -25.10 -0.20
C ASP A 362 -25.32 -24.53 -1.41
N GLY A 363 -26.54 -25.02 -1.64
CA GLY A 363 -27.40 -24.59 -2.76
C GLY A 363 -26.96 -25.03 -4.16
N VAL A 364 -25.81 -25.72 -4.33
CA VAL A 364 -25.31 -26.06 -5.67
C VAL A 364 -26.22 -27.03 -6.44
N LYS A 365 -26.92 -27.92 -5.74
CA LYS A 365 -27.85 -28.88 -6.36
C LYS A 365 -29.06 -28.17 -6.98
N ASP A 366 -29.57 -27.15 -6.30
CA ASP A 366 -30.68 -26.34 -6.80
C ASP A 366 -30.23 -25.48 -7.98
N LEU A 367 -29.02 -24.88 -7.90
CA LEU A 367 -28.40 -24.15 -9.01
C LEU A 367 -28.19 -25.04 -10.25
N VAL A 368 -27.70 -26.27 -10.08
CA VAL A 368 -27.54 -27.23 -11.21
C VAL A 368 -28.90 -27.55 -11.83
N ALA A 369 -29.90 -27.90 -11.03
CA ALA A 369 -31.24 -28.23 -11.54
C ALA A 369 -31.91 -27.06 -12.27
N GLU A 370 -31.71 -25.83 -11.79
CA GLU A 370 -32.16 -24.59 -12.43
C GLU A 370 -31.50 -24.38 -13.80
N LEU A 371 -30.17 -24.49 -13.88
CA LEU A 371 -29.42 -24.32 -15.12
C LEU A 371 -29.71 -25.44 -16.14
N GLU A 372 -29.92 -26.67 -15.68
CA GLU A 372 -30.33 -27.81 -16.52
C GLU A 372 -31.77 -27.63 -17.05
N ALA A 373 -32.68 -27.07 -16.26
CA ALA A 373 -34.02 -26.71 -16.73
C ALA A 373 -34.01 -25.59 -17.78
N LEU A 374 -33.00 -24.71 -17.74
CA LEU A 374 -32.71 -23.71 -18.77
C LEU A 374 -31.94 -24.28 -20.00
N GLY A 375 -31.66 -25.58 -20.01
CA GLY A 375 -31.05 -26.29 -21.13
C GLY A 375 -29.51 -26.28 -21.18
N ALA A 376 -28.85 -25.86 -20.10
CA ALA A 376 -27.39 -26.00 -19.97
C ALA A 376 -26.99 -27.38 -19.42
N ARG A 377 -25.75 -27.78 -19.68
CA ARG A 377 -25.10 -28.95 -19.05
C ARG A 377 -24.08 -28.44 -18.04
N VAL A 378 -24.18 -28.87 -16.79
CA VAL A 378 -23.33 -28.36 -15.71
C VAL A 378 -22.43 -29.46 -15.13
N ASP A 379 -21.13 -29.27 -15.25
CA ASP A 379 -20.11 -30.09 -14.58
C ASP A 379 -19.59 -29.32 -13.36
N VAL A 380 -19.85 -29.82 -12.15
CA VAL A 380 -19.41 -29.20 -10.90
C VAL A 380 -18.30 -30.04 -10.28
N ARG A 381 -17.13 -29.44 -10.03
CA ARG A 381 -15.98 -30.18 -9.48
C ARG A 381 -15.37 -29.51 -8.27
N ALA A 382 -15.02 -30.36 -7.30
CA ALA A 382 -14.13 -29.98 -6.21
C ALA A 382 -12.73 -29.73 -6.79
N CYS A 383 -12.29 -28.49 -6.75
CA CYS A 383 -10.98 -28.08 -7.25
C CYS A 383 -10.52 -26.85 -6.47
N ASP A 384 -9.31 -26.89 -5.93
CA ASP A 384 -8.63 -25.67 -5.53
C ASP A 384 -7.91 -25.09 -6.76
N VAL A 385 -8.23 -23.85 -7.09
CA VAL A 385 -7.73 -23.20 -8.31
C VAL A 385 -6.33 -22.61 -8.11
N SER A 386 -5.85 -22.49 -6.87
CA SER A 386 -4.44 -22.21 -6.58
C SER A 386 -3.54 -23.45 -6.70
N ASP A 387 -4.09 -24.66 -6.84
CA ASP A 387 -3.33 -25.86 -7.19
C ASP A 387 -3.28 -25.99 -8.73
N ARG A 388 -2.10 -25.72 -9.31
CA ARG A 388 -1.87 -25.82 -10.76
C ARG A 388 -2.14 -27.22 -11.31
N THR A 389 -1.82 -28.27 -10.55
CA THR A 389 -2.00 -29.67 -10.99
C THR A 389 -3.47 -30.06 -10.94
N ALA A 390 -4.20 -29.70 -9.88
CA ALA A 390 -5.65 -29.91 -9.80
C ALA A 390 -6.40 -29.15 -10.91
N LEU A 391 -6.04 -27.89 -11.14
CA LEU A 391 -6.61 -27.07 -12.21
C LEU A 391 -6.30 -27.65 -13.61
N ALA A 392 -5.06 -28.09 -13.85
CA ALA A 392 -4.69 -28.75 -15.11
C ALA A 392 -5.51 -30.03 -15.35
N ALA A 393 -5.71 -30.86 -14.32
CA ALA A 393 -6.54 -32.06 -14.41
C ALA A 393 -8.02 -31.75 -14.70
N ALA A 394 -8.57 -30.69 -14.08
CA ALA A 394 -9.93 -30.22 -14.39
C ALA A 394 -10.06 -29.71 -15.83
N LEU A 395 -9.08 -28.92 -16.30
CA LEU A 395 -9.03 -28.37 -17.67
C LEU A 395 -8.79 -29.41 -18.76
N ALA A 396 -8.11 -30.52 -18.44
CA ALA A 396 -7.87 -31.65 -19.36
C ALA A 396 -9.11 -32.54 -19.55
N ALA A 397 -10.06 -32.49 -18.62
CA ALA A 397 -11.28 -33.28 -18.66
C ALA A 397 -12.48 -32.55 -19.31
N VAL A 398 -12.25 -31.37 -19.90
CA VAL A 398 -13.24 -30.68 -20.75
C VAL A 398 -13.40 -31.48 -22.05
N PRO A 399 -14.63 -31.87 -22.46
CA PRO A 399 -14.82 -32.71 -23.64
C PRO A 399 -14.42 -32.03 -24.96
N ALA A 400 -13.82 -32.80 -25.87
CA ALA A 400 -13.30 -32.29 -27.14
C ALA A 400 -14.40 -31.85 -28.13
N ASP A 401 -15.63 -32.36 -27.97
CA ASP A 401 -16.83 -31.97 -28.72
C ASP A 401 -17.39 -30.59 -28.33
N ARG A 402 -16.93 -30.02 -27.21
CA ARG A 402 -17.38 -28.75 -26.63
C ARG A 402 -16.23 -28.07 -25.90
N PRO A 403 -15.20 -27.62 -26.64
CA PRO A 403 -13.94 -27.15 -26.09
C PRO A 403 -14.14 -25.96 -25.14
N LEU A 404 -13.15 -25.70 -24.29
CA LEU A 404 -13.16 -24.50 -23.44
C LEU A 404 -13.02 -23.24 -24.31
N THR A 405 -14.05 -22.39 -24.33
CA THR A 405 -14.10 -21.15 -25.12
C THR A 405 -14.15 -19.89 -24.26
N ALA A 406 -14.48 -19.99 -22.97
CA ALA A 406 -14.44 -18.83 -22.07
C ALA A 406 -14.08 -19.19 -20.63
N VAL A 407 -13.50 -18.22 -19.93
CA VAL A 407 -13.16 -18.29 -18.50
C VAL A 407 -13.76 -17.09 -17.77
N VAL A 408 -14.39 -17.33 -16.64
CA VAL A 408 -14.81 -16.33 -15.66
C VAL A 408 -14.19 -16.68 -14.32
N HIS A 409 -13.35 -15.78 -13.80
CA HIS A 409 -12.65 -15.95 -12.54
C HIS A 409 -13.31 -15.12 -11.44
N ALA A 410 -14.20 -15.77 -10.67
CA ALA A 410 -14.93 -15.18 -9.54
C ALA A 410 -14.55 -15.83 -8.20
N ALA A 411 -13.45 -16.59 -8.15
CA ALA A 411 -12.90 -17.10 -6.90
C ALA A 411 -12.23 -15.98 -6.10
N GLY A 412 -12.33 -16.05 -4.77
CA GLY A 412 -11.74 -15.06 -3.88
C GLY A 412 -12.22 -15.22 -2.45
N VAL A 413 -11.43 -14.67 -1.53
CA VAL A 413 -11.75 -14.50 -0.11
C VAL A 413 -11.29 -13.11 0.32
N VAL A 414 -11.80 -12.64 1.46
CA VAL A 414 -11.32 -11.45 2.17
C VAL A 414 -10.82 -11.88 3.55
N ASP A 415 -9.76 -11.25 4.02
CA ASP A 415 -9.23 -11.38 5.38
C ASP A 415 -8.60 -10.04 5.76
N ASP A 416 -9.45 -9.10 6.17
CA ASP A 416 -9.07 -7.70 6.36
C ASP A 416 -8.15 -7.55 7.59
N ALA A 417 -7.10 -6.74 7.40
CA ALA A 417 -6.14 -6.34 8.42
C ALA A 417 -5.44 -5.04 7.99
N VAL A 418 -5.22 -4.13 8.94
CA VAL A 418 -4.32 -2.99 8.73
C VAL A 418 -2.89 -3.48 8.52
N VAL A 419 -2.07 -2.75 7.77
CA VAL A 419 -0.71 -3.14 7.39
C VAL A 419 0.16 -3.58 8.59
N PRO A 420 0.13 -2.90 9.76
CA PRO A 420 0.88 -3.35 10.95
C PRO A 420 0.45 -4.72 11.54
N ALA A 421 -0.78 -5.19 11.25
CA ALA A 421 -1.36 -6.42 11.79
C ALA A 421 -1.59 -7.52 10.73
N LEU A 422 -1.28 -7.24 9.46
CA LEU A 422 -1.38 -8.21 8.37
C LEU A 422 -0.16 -9.14 8.41
N THR A 423 -0.37 -10.45 8.50
CA THR A 423 0.73 -11.44 8.43
C THR A 423 0.90 -11.98 7.00
N ALA A 424 2.07 -12.51 6.69
CA ALA A 424 2.37 -13.10 5.37
C ALA A 424 1.42 -14.27 5.05
N GLU A 425 1.02 -15.06 6.03
CA GLU A 425 0.11 -16.21 5.89
C GLU A 425 -1.31 -15.75 5.54
N ARG A 426 -1.82 -14.73 6.23
CA ARG A 426 -3.12 -14.10 5.93
C ARG A 426 -3.12 -13.48 4.54
N ALA A 427 -2.03 -12.78 4.18
CA ALA A 427 -1.86 -12.24 2.83
C ALA A 427 -1.84 -13.35 1.76
N ALA A 428 -1.08 -14.42 1.98
CA ALA A 428 -1.00 -15.57 1.08
C ALA A 428 -2.35 -16.28 0.91
N ALA A 429 -3.16 -16.39 1.97
CA ALA A 429 -4.49 -17.01 1.91
C ALA A 429 -5.49 -16.20 1.05
N VAL A 430 -5.35 -14.88 0.99
CA VAL A 430 -6.14 -13.99 0.13
C VAL A 430 -5.62 -13.97 -1.32
N LEU A 431 -4.29 -13.99 -1.50
CA LEU A 431 -3.64 -14.03 -2.81
C LEU A 431 -3.89 -15.33 -3.58
N ALA A 432 -3.79 -16.48 -2.91
CA ALA A 432 -3.85 -17.79 -3.57
C ALA A 432 -5.11 -18.01 -4.45
N PRO A 433 -6.35 -17.83 -3.98
CA PRO A 433 -7.54 -18.05 -4.80
C PRO A 433 -7.80 -16.95 -5.85
N LYS A 434 -6.94 -15.92 -5.94
CA LYS A 434 -7.02 -14.81 -6.91
C LYS A 434 -5.78 -14.74 -7.81
N ALA A 435 -4.66 -14.24 -7.29
CA ALA A 435 -3.46 -13.97 -8.07
C ALA A 435 -2.82 -15.25 -8.63
N ASP A 436 -2.48 -16.22 -7.76
CA ASP A 436 -1.93 -17.51 -8.19
C ASP A 436 -2.90 -18.26 -9.12
N ALA A 437 -4.19 -18.28 -8.77
CA ALA A 437 -5.23 -18.94 -9.57
C ALA A 437 -5.36 -18.32 -10.98
N ALA A 438 -5.36 -16.99 -11.09
CA ALA A 438 -5.42 -16.30 -12.38
C ALA A 438 -4.13 -16.49 -13.19
N HIS A 439 -2.97 -16.56 -12.54
CA HIS A 439 -1.70 -16.92 -13.19
C HIS A 439 -1.75 -18.35 -13.76
N HIS A 440 -2.24 -19.32 -12.99
CA HIS A 440 -2.42 -20.69 -13.46
C HIS A 440 -3.45 -20.80 -14.59
N LEU A 441 -4.56 -20.08 -14.52
CA LEU A 441 -5.55 -19.99 -15.60
C LEU A 441 -4.91 -19.42 -16.87
N HIS A 442 -4.19 -18.29 -16.78
CA HIS A 442 -3.50 -17.67 -17.91
C HIS A 442 -2.58 -18.66 -18.62
N GLU A 443 -1.71 -19.34 -17.86
CA GLU A 443 -0.74 -20.30 -18.36
C GLU A 443 -1.41 -21.52 -19.01
N LEU A 444 -2.34 -22.17 -18.29
CA LEU A 444 -2.98 -23.42 -18.73
C LEU A 444 -4.00 -23.22 -19.87
N THR A 445 -4.45 -21.98 -20.12
CA THR A 445 -5.33 -21.65 -21.25
C THR A 445 -4.67 -20.78 -22.32
N ARG A 446 -3.38 -20.45 -22.23
CA ARG A 446 -2.69 -19.55 -23.19
C ARG A 446 -2.80 -20.02 -24.65
N GLY A 447 -2.74 -21.32 -24.88
CA GLY A 447 -2.86 -21.94 -26.21
C GLY A 447 -4.28 -22.34 -26.62
N ARG A 448 -5.32 -21.94 -25.86
CA ARG A 448 -6.72 -22.26 -26.19
C ARG A 448 -7.37 -21.06 -26.89
N PRO A 449 -8.24 -21.28 -27.91
CA PRO A 449 -8.95 -20.21 -28.61
C PRO A 449 -10.12 -19.70 -27.74
N LEU A 450 -9.80 -19.01 -26.65
CA LEU A 450 -10.80 -18.36 -25.82
C LEU A 450 -11.38 -17.15 -26.57
N ALA A 451 -12.69 -16.91 -26.42
CA ALA A 451 -13.35 -15.68 -26.81
C ALA A 451 -13.43 -14.68 -25.63
N ALA A 452 -13.47 -15.18 -24.39
CA ALA A 452 -13.49 -14.34 -23.18
C ALA A 452 -12.62 -14.91 -22.03
N PHE A 453 -12.00 -14.01 -21.28
CA PHE A 453 -11.26 -14.31 -20.05
C PHE A 453 -11.51 -13.18 -19.04
N VAL A 454 -12.58 -13.32 -18.26
CA VAL A 454 -13.07 -12.27 -17.36
C VAL A 454 -12.55 -12.50 -15.95
N LEU A 455 -11.95 -11.48 -15.34
CA LEU A 455 -11.42 -11.50 -13.98
C LEU A 455 -12.29 -10.59 -13.08
N PHE A 456 -12.80 -11.14 -11.98
CA PHE A 456 -13.53 -10.36 -10.98
C PHE A 456 -12.54 -9.76 -10.00
N SER A 457 -12.09 -8.55 -10.32
CA SER A 457 -11.29 -7.69 -9.47
C SER A 457 -12.18 -6.93 -8.46
N SER A 458 -11.61 -5.95 -7.78
CA SER A 458 -12.29 -5.09 -6.79
C SER A 458 -11.79 -3.66 -6.91
N ALA A 459 -12.70 -2.70 -6.81
CA ALA A 459 -12.38 -1.27 -6.82
C ALA A 459 -11.36 -0.86 -5.74
N THR A 460 -11.20 -1.67 -4.67
CA THR A 460 -10.19 -1.49 -3.62
C THR A 460 -8.75 -1.48 -4.15
N ALA A 461 -8.47 -2.12 -5.29
CA ALA A 461 -7.16 -2.10 -5.95
C ALA A 461 -6.80 -0.71 -6.52
N THR A 462 -7.80 0.12 -6.84
CA THR A 462 -7.62 1.44 -7.47
C THR A 462 -7.99 2.59 -6.54
N LEU A 463 -9.11 2.49 -5.82
CA LEU A 463 -9.58 3.54 -4.91
C LEU A 463 -8.82 3.56 -3.57
N GLY A 464 -7.98 2.54 -3.33
CA GLY A 464 -7.44 2.21 -2.03
C GLY A 464 -8.47 1.51 -1.13
N GLY A 465 -7.98 0.79 -0.13
CA GLY A 465 -8.81 0.11 0.87
C GLY A 465 -8.04 -0.01 2.17
N ALA A 466 -8.24 0.93 3.10
CA ALA A 466 -7.60 0.87 4.41
C ALA A 466 -8.07 -0.38 5.16
N GLY A 467 -7.13 -1.17 5.68
CA GLY A 467 -7.40 -2.48 6.26
C GLY A 467 -7.54 -3.62 5.23
N GLN A 468 -7.33 -3.38 3.94
CA GLN A 468 -7.57 -4.37 2.87
C GLN A 468 -6.33 -4.65 2.00
N GLY A 469 -5.11 -4.50 2.55
CA GLY A 469 -3.86 -4.55 1.77
C GLY A 469 -3.64 -5.82 0.97
N SER A 470 -3.90 -6.99 1.55
CA SER A 470 -3.81 -8.29 0.85
C SER A 470 -4.84 -8.42 -0.27
N TYR A 471 -6.06 -7.93 -0.06
CA TYR A 471 -7.14 -7.97 -1.04
C TYR A 471 -6.91 -6.97 -2.17
N ALA A 472 -6.43 -5.75 -1.87
CA ALA A 472 -6.05 -4.77 -2.87
C ALA A 472 -4.88 -5.29 -3.74
N ALA A 473 -3.85 -5.89 -3.14
CA ALA A 473 -2.75 -6.52 -3.85
C ALA A 473 -3.21 -7.65 -4.79
N ALA A 474 -4.06 -8.56 -4.29
CA ALA A 474 -4.58 -9.68 -5.06
C ALA A 474 -5.44 -9.25 -6.26
N ASN A 475 -6.20 -8.15 -6.13
CA ASN A 475 -7.02 -7.62 -7.20
C ASN A 475 -6.23 -6.77 -8.20
N ALA A 476 -5.25 -5.97 -7.75
CA ALA A 476 -4.35 -5.24 -8.64
C ALA A 476 -3.52 -6.17 -9.55
N TYR A 477 -3.15 -7.37 -9.06
CA TYR A 477 -2.57 -8.42 -9.90
C TYR A 477 -3.51 -8.86 -11.04
N LEU A 478 -4.82 -8.99 -10.78
CA LEU A 478 -5.80 -9.36 -11.81
C LEU A 478 -5.91 -8.27 -12.88
N ASP A 479 -5.96 -7.01 -12.46
CA ASP A 479 -6.03 -5.85 -13.35
C ASP A 479 -4.81 -5.78 -14.29
N ALA A 480 -3.61 -5.96 -13.72
CA ALA A 480 -2.36 -6.02 -14.47
C ALA A 480 -2.24 -7.26 -15.37
N LEU A 481 -2.71 -8.43 -14.93
CA LEU A 481 -2.74 -9.64 -15.75
C LEU A 481 -3.69 -9.47 -16.96
N ALA A 482 -4.80 -8.75 -16.80
CA ALA A 482 -5.68 -8.45 -17.93
C ALA A 482 -5.00 -7.53 -18.95
N ALA A 483 -4.31 -6.47 -18.50
CA ALA A 483 -3.50 -5.62 -19.37
C ALA A 483 -2.36 -6.40 -20.07
N HIS A 484 -1.64 -7.26 -19.34
CA HIS A 484 -0.60 -8.14 -19.89
C HIS A 484 -1.14 -9.04 -21.01
N ARG A 485 -2.29 -9.68 -20.78
CA ARG A 485 -2.95 -10.55 -21.77
C ARG A 485 -3.39 -9.79 -23.02
N ALA A 486 -4.02 -8.62 -22.83
CA ALA A 486 -4.46 -7.78 -23.94
C ALA A 486 -3.28 -7.28 -24.79
N ALA A 487 -2.17 -6.88 -24.16
CA ALA A 487 -0.93 -6.51 -24.86
C ALA A 487 -0.33 -7.68 -25.67
N ALA A 488 -0.56 -8.92 -25.25
CA ALA A 488 -0.19 -10.14 -25.98
C ALA A 488 -1.24 -10.58 -27.04
N GLY A 489 -2.28 -9.77 -27.30
CA GLY A 489 -3.36 -10.11 -28.23
C GLY A 489 -4.30 -11.22 -27.75
N LEU A 490 -4.27 -11.56 -26.46
CA LEU A 490 -5.15 -12.55 -25.86
C LEU A 490 -6.38 -11.86 -25.25
N PRO A 491 -7.58 -12.46 -25.30
CA PRO A 491 -8.74 -11.92 -24.60
C PRO A 491 -8.45 -11.80 -23.11
N ALA A 492 -8.80 -10.65 -22.53
CA ALA A 492 -8.90 -10.43 -21.10
C ALA A 492 -9.77 -9.20 -20.78
N LEU A 493 -10.51 -9.28 -19.68
CA LEU A 493 -11.30 -8.19 -19.12
C LEU A 493 -11.25 -8.28 -17.59
N SER A 494 -10.62 -7.33 -16.92
CA SER A 494 -10.74 -7.18 -15.46
C SER A 494 -11.87 -6.22 -15.11
N LEU A 495 -12.72 -6.64 -14.18
CA LEU A 495 -13.83 -5.85 -13.65
C LEU A 495 -13.56 -5.56 -12.18
N ALA A 496 -13.05 -4.36 -11.89
CA ALA A 496 -12.77 -3.89 -10.55
C ALA A 496 -14.07 -3.40 -9.88
N TRP A 497 -14.87 -4.36 -9.41
CA TRP A 497 -16.22 -4.13 -8.91
C TRP A 497 -16.27 -3.26 -7.66
N GLY A 498 -17.28 -2.39 -7.59
CA GLY A 498 -17.81 -1.89 -6.33
C GLY A 498 -18.55 -2.98 -5.54
N PRO A 499 -19.02 -2.68 -4.32
CA PRO A 499 -19.77 -3.63 -3.49
C PRO A 499 -21.11 -4.00 -4.14
N TRP A 500 -21.63 -5.20 -3.89
CA TRP A 500 -22.95 -5.66 -4.35
C TRP A 500 -23.85 -5.96 -3.13
N GLU A 501 -25.09 -5.48 -3.12
CA GLU A 501 -26.07 -5.71 -2.03
C GLU A 501 -27.14 -6.73 -2.40
N GLY A 502 -27.61 -7.48 -1.40
CA GLY A 502 -28.71 -8.44 -1.54
C GLY A 502 -28.35 -9.70 -2.33
N THR A 503 -27.06 -10.04 -2.39
CA THR A 503 -26.55 -11.20 -3.13
C THR A 503 -26.14 -12.37 -2.24
N GLY A 504 -25.99 -12.13 -0.93
CA GLY A 504 -25.32 -13.06 -0.01
C GLY A 504 -23.79 -13.05 -0.17
N GLY A 505 -23.24 -11.98 -0.75
CA GLY A 505 -21.81 -11.82 -1.03
C GLY A 505 -21.04 -11.14 0.10
N MET A 506 -19.75 -10.87 -0.14
CA MET A 506 -18.83 -10.28 0.85
C MET A 506 -19.33 -8.94 1.43
N ALA A 507 -19.99 -8.10 0.63
CA ALA A 507 -20.50 -6.81 1.08
C ALA A 507 -21.78 -6.93 1.95
N ASP A 508 -22.53 -8.03 1.83
CA ASP A 508 -23.67 -8.32 2.73
C ASP A 508 -23.21 -8.84 4.10
N ALA A 509 -21.96 -9.34 4.19
CA ALA A 509 -21.33 -9.77 5.44
C ALA A 509 -20.68 -8.63 6.25
N LEU A 510 -20.70 -7.39 5.74
CA LEU A 510 -20.21 -6.22 6.47
C LEU A 510 -21.10 -5.90 7.68
N ASP A 511 -20.46 -5.62 8.81
CA ASP A 511 -21.10 -5.10 10.00
C ASP A 511 -21.56 -3.64 9.83
N GLU A 512 -22.26 -3.10 10.82
CA GLU A 512 -22.81 -1.74 10.75
C GLU A 512 -21.72 -0.67 10.63
N ALA A 513 -20.53 -0.89 11.22
CA ALA A 513 -19.38 0.01 11.09
C ALA A 513 -18.81 -0.01 9.66
N GLY A 514 -18.61 -1.19 9.07
CA GLY A 514 -18.18 -1.38 7.69
C GLY A 514 -19.16 -0.77 6.68
N ARG A 515 -20.47 -0.98 6.88
CA ARG A 515 -21.52 -0.38 6.04
C ARG A 515 -21.53 1.15 6.13
N ARG A 516 -21.28 1.73 7.30
CA ARG A 516 -21.13 3.20 7.48
C ARG A 516 -19.88 3.73 6.80
N ARG A 517 -18.72 3.08 6.99
CA ARG A 517 -17.46 3.43 6.32
C ARG A 517 -17.60 3.43 4.80
N MET A 518 -18.23 2.40 4.24
CA MET A 518 -18.54 2.28 2.80
C MET A 518 -19.41 3.44 2.30
N ARG A 519 -20.49 3.81 3.02
CA ARG A 519 -21.30 4.99 2.65
C ARG A 519 -20.50 6.30 2.75
N ARG A 520 -19.64 6.45 3.76
CA ARG A 520 -18.79 7.63 3.95
C ARG A 520 -17.76 7.83 2.83
N SER A 521 -17.32 6.78 2.14
CA SER A 521 -16.38 6.90 1.02
C SER A 521 -17.04 7.33 -0.30
N GLY A 522 -18.36 7.58 -0.31
CA GLY A 522 -19.11 7.92 -1.52
C GLY A 522 -19.33 6.74 -2.47
N VAL A 523 -18.96 5.52 -2.06
CA VAL A 523 -19.17 4.29 -2.84
C VAL A 523 -20.46 3.62 -2.38
N LEU A 524 -21.42 3.51 -3.30
CA LEU A 524 -22.70 2.86 -3.06
C LEU A 524 -22.65 1.40 -3.55
N PRO A 525 -23.35 0.47 -2.87
CA PRO A 525 -23.48 -0.89 -3.37
C PRO A 525 -24.27 -0.92 -4.68
N LEU A 526 -24.05 -1.93 -5.53
CA LEU A 526 -24.84 -2.24 -6.72
C LEU A 526 -25.89 -3.29 -6.38
N SER A 527 -27.09 -3.17 -6.93
CA SER A 527 -28.04 -4.29 -6.99
C SER A 527 -27.57 -5.34 -8.01
N ALA A 528 -28.08 -6.57 -7.91
CA ALA A 528 -27.77 -7.63 -8.86
C ALA A 528 -28.09 -7.22 -10.32
N ASP A 529 -29.25 -6.61 -10.57
CA ASP A 529 -29.67 -6.14 -11.90
C ASP A 529 -28.73 -5.05 -12.47
N GLU A 530 -28.23 -4.14 -11.63
CA GLU A 530 -27.24 -3.12 -12.04
C GLU A 530 -25.90 -3.77 -12.38
N GLY A 531 -25.42 -4.70 -11.52
CA GLY A 531 -24.17 -5.40 -11.72
C GLY A 531 -24.17 -6.31 -12.96
N LEU A 532 -25.24 -7.07 -13.20
CA LEU A 532 -25.38 -7.90 -14.41
C LEU A 532 -25.48 -7.05 -15.69
N ALA A 533 -26.15 -5.89 -15.63
CA ALA A 533 -26.17 -4.97 -16.77
C ALA A 533 -24.80 -4.34 -17.06
N LEU A 534 -24.02 -4.02 -16.01
CA LEU A 534 -22.64 -3.53 -16.15
C LEU A 534 -21.70 -4.61 -16.70
N PHE A 535 -21.92 -5.89 -16.33
CA PHE A 535 -21.20 -7.03 -16.90
C PHE A 535 -21.45 -7.16 -18.41
N ASP A 536 -22.71 -7.05 -18.85
CA ASP A 536 -23.07 -7.06 -20.28
C ASP A 536 -22.38 -5.92 -21.05
N SER A 537 -22.49 -4.69 -20.54
CA SER A 537 -21.86 -3.51 -21.14
C SER A 537 -20.34 -3.67 -21.25
N ALA A 538 -19.68 -4.14 -20.19
CA ALA A 538 -18.23 -4.30 -20.19
C ALA A 538 -17.75 -5.47 -21.09
N LEU A 539 -18.48 -6.58 -21.14
CA LEU A 539 -18.15 -7.74 -21.97
C LEU A 539 -18.21 -7.44 -23.48
N ALA A 540 -19.06 -6.48 -23.88
CA ALA A 540 -19.16 -6.01 -25.26
C ALA A 540 -18.12 -4.92 -25.62
N GLY A 541 -17.29 -4.49 -24.67
CA GLY A 541 -16.24 -3.48 -24.86
C GLY A 541 -14.89 -4.05 -25.28
N ASP A 542 -13.95 -3.15 -25.60
CA ASP A 542 -12.56 -3.44 -25.97
C ASP A 542 -11.54 -3.11 -24.86
N ARG A 543 -12.01 -2.61 -23.72
CA ARG A 543 -11.17 -2.13 -22.60
C ARG A 543 -10.73 -3.32 -21.74
N PRO A 544 -9.42 -3.53 -21.51
CA PRO A 544 -8.93 -4.68 -20.74
C PRO A 544 -9.18 -4.57 -19.23
N MET A 545 -9.48 -3.37 -18.73
CA MET A 545 -9.83 -3.11 -17.34
C MET A 545 -10.92 -2.04 -17.29
N LEU A 546 -11.96 -2.29 -16.49
CA LEU A 546 -13.04 -1.35 -16.19
C LEU A 546 -13.38 -1.40 -14.70
N LEU A 547 -13.95 -0.30 -14.19
CA LEU A 547 -14.35 -0.15 -12.78
C LEU A 547 -15.87 0.07 -12.69
N PRO A 548 -16.68 -0.99 -12.55
CA PRO A 548 -18.11 -0.85 -12.37
C PRO A 548 -18.41 -0.53 -10.90
N VAL A 549 -18.63 0.76 -10.62
CA VAL A 549 -18.77 1.34 -9.26
C VAL A 549 -19.85 2.42 -9.27
N ARG A 550 -20.85 2.28 -8.38
CA ARG A 550 -21.87 3.32 -8.19
C ARG A 550 -21.36 4.39 -7.23
N LEU A 551 -21.18 5.62 -7.71
CA LEU A 551 -20.63 6.74 -6.93
C LEU A 551 -21.68 7.79 -6.57
N GLU A 552 -21.73 8.20 -5.31
CA GLU A 552 -22.56 9.31 -4.86
C GLU A 552 -21.86 10.65 -5.14
N THR A 553 -21.97 11.13 -6.40
CA THR A 553 -21.27 12.35 -6.84
C THR A 553 -21.62 13.61 -6.03
N ALA A 554 -22.77 13.65 -5.34
CA ALA A 554 -23.12 14.72 -4.42
C ALA A 554 -22.27 14.68 -3.13
N ALA A 555 -22.10 13.50 -2.54
CA ALA A 555 -21.25 13.30 -1.37
C ALA A 555 -19.76 13.56 -1.70
N LEU A 556 -19.30 13.12 -2.88
CA LEU A 556 -17.94 13.43 -3.36
C LEU A 556 -17.73 14.95 -3.51
N ARG A 557 -18.68 15.68 -4.14
CA ARG A 557 -18.61 17.15 -4.25
C ARG A 557 -18.62 17.85 -2.89
N ALA A 558 -19.41 17.38 -1.93
CA ALA A 558 -19.43 17.92 -0.57
C ALA A 558 -18.13 17.68 0.22
N ALA A 559 -17.30 16.74 -0.23
CA ALA A 559 -16.01 16.40 0.37
C ALA A 559 -14.81 16.94 -0.43
N SER A 560 -15.00 17.87 -1.39
CA SER A 560 -14.00 18.30 -2.39
C SER A 560 -12.60 18.52 -1.84
N ASP A 561 -12.50 19.20 -0.70
CA ASP A 561 -11.24 19.67 -0.12
C ASP A 561 -10.46 18.54 0.59
N ARG A 562 -11.06 17.34 0.66
CA ARG A 562 -10.52 16.12 1.27
C ARG A 562 -10.64 14.91 0.35
N LEU A 563 -11.02 15.10 -0.92
CA LEU A 563 -11.05 14.01 -1.89
C LEU A 563 -9.62 13.54 -2.21
N PRO A 564 -9.38 12.22 -2.32
CA PRO A 564 -8.16 11.70 -2.93
C PRO A 564 -7.99 12.24 -4.37
N PRO A 565 -6.77 12.63 -4.81
CA PRO A 565 -6.54 13.23 -6.12
C PRO A 565 -7.08 12.43 -7.32
N LEU A 566 -7.19 11.10 -7.17
CA LEU A 566 -7.82 10.20 -8.12
C LEU A 566 -9.23 10.66 -8.54
N PHE A 567 -10.04 11.21 -7.62
CA PHE A 567 -11.41 11.64 -7.93
C PHE A 567 -11.50 12.99 -8.68
N HIS A 568 -10.39 13.72 -8.85
CA HIS A 568 -10.38 15.02 -9.53
C HIS A 568 -10.77 14.95 -11.02
N GLY A 569 -10.77 13.76 -11.64
CA GLY A 569 -11.32 13.54 -12.98
C GLY A 569 -12.85 13.49 -13.05
N LEU A 570 -13.54 13.26 -11.92
CA LEU A 570 -15.00 13.26 -11.80
C LEU A 570 -15.55 14.55 -11.16
N VAL A 571 -14.84 15.05 -10.17
CA VAL A 571 -15.15 16.27 -9.42
C VAL A 571 -13.92 17.15 -9.46
N PRO A 572 -13.83 18.13 -10.38
CA PRO A 572 -12.75 19.09 -10.38
C PRO A 572 -12.67 19.79 -9.01
N PRO A 573 -11.46 19.99 -8.45
CA PRO A 573 -11.32 20.78 -7.24
C PRO A 573 -11.83 22.21 -7.48
N PRO A 574 -12.39 22.89 -6.47
CA PRO A 574 -12.74 24.29 -6.59
C PRO A 574 -11.50 25.09 -7.01
N VAL A 575 -11.66 25.97 -8.03
CA VAL A 575 -10.57 26.80 -8.54
C VAL A 575 -10.13 27.75 -7.43
N GLN A 576 -9.01 27.45 -6.77
CA GLN A 576 -8.40 28.34 -5.80
C GLN A 576 -7.93 29.59 -6.54
N ALA A 577 -8.49 30.75 -6.17
CA ALA A 577 -7.93 32.02 -6.58
C ALA A 577 -6.54 32.15 -5.94
N ALA A 578 -5.52 32.43 -6.75
CA ALA A 578 -4.14 32.59 -6.25
C ALA A 578 -4.10 33.69 -5.18
N GLY A 579 -3.90 33.30 -3.92
CA GLY A 579 -3.92 34.20 -2.75
C GLY A 579 -4.92 33.83 -1.65
N SER A 580 -5.89 32.94 -1.89
CA SER A 580 -6.75 32.40 -0.83
C SER A 580 -6.48 30.92 -0.60
N ALA A 581 -5.69 30.60 0.43
CA ALA A 581 -5.76 29.27 1.03
C ALA A 581 -7.21 29.02 1.48
N GLY A 582 -7.74 27.82 1.25
CA GLY A 582 -8.99 27.38 1.89
C GLY A 582 -8.83 27.37 3.42
N PRO A 583 -9.90 27.18 4.19
CA PRO A 583 -9.82 27.12 5.65
C PRO A 583 -8.88 25.99 6.08
N ASP A 584 -7.65 26.37 6.45
CA ASP A 584 -6.66 25.49 7.05
C ASP A 584 -7.21 25.09 8.42
N ALA A 585 -7.85 23.92 8.52
CA ALA A 585 -8.46 23.45 9.76
C ALA A 585 -7.45 23.37 10.92
N ALA A 586 -6.17 23.15 10.61
CA ALA A 586 -5.09 23.19 11.60
C ALA A 586 -4.74 24.64 11.99
N GLY A 587 -4.82 25.59 11.05
CA GLY A 587 -4.69 27.03 11.27
C GLY A 587 -5.84 27.59 12.12
N ASP A 588 -7.08 27.23 11.80
CA ASP A 588 -8.27 27.56 12.59
C ASP A 588 -8.15 26.99 14.00
N LEU A 589 -7.65 25.75 14.16
CA LEU A 589 -7.40 25.15 15.47
C LEU A 589 -6.28 25.89 16.22
N ARG A 590 -5.15 26.20 15.56
CA ARG A 590 -4.04 26.98 16.14
C ARG A 590 -4.51 28.35 16.61
N GLN A 591 -5.29 29.07 15.80
CA GLN A 591 -5.90 30.35 16.15
C GLN A 591 -6.89 30.23 17.33
N ARG A 592 -7.72 29.18 17.37
CA ARG A 592 -8.65 28.92 18.49
C ARG A 592 -7.92 28.55 19.79
N LEU A 593 -6.73 27.96 19.71
CA LEU A 593 -5.89 27.61 20.86
C LEU A 593 -5.00 28.79 21.31
N ALA A 594 -4.78 29.80 20.45
CA ALA A 594 -4.05 31.01 20.79
C ALA A 594 -4.81 31.85 21.84
N GLY A 595 -4.09 32.36 22.83
CA GLY A 595 -4.68 33.14 23.93
C GLY A 595 -5.49 32.35 24.97
N LEU A 596 -5.67 31.04 24.81
CA LEU A 596 -6.26 30.18 25.84
C LEU A 596 -5.24 29.75 26.90
N ASP A 597 -5.69 29.69 28.15
CA ASP A 597 -4.95 29.05 29.25
C ASP A 597 -4.92 27.52 29.08
N ALA A 598 -4.11 26.84 29.89
CA ALA A 598 -3.97 25.38 29.81
C ALA A 598 -5.32 24.65 29.94
N ALA A 599 -6.19 25.11 30.85
CA ALA A 599 -7.51 24.53 31.06
C ALA A 599 -8.50 24.80 29.90
N GLY A 600 -8.34 25.92 29.18
CA GLY A 600 -9.07 26.22 27.95
C GLY A 600 -8.60 25.35 26.79
N ARG A 601 -7.29 25.20 26.61
CA ARG A 601 -6.69 24.31 25.59
C ARG A 601 -7.12 22.85 25.80
N ASP A 602 -7.05 22.35 27.05
CA ASP A 602 -7.51 21.01 27.41
C ASP A 602 -8.98 20.77 27.02
N ARG A 603 -9.87 21.74 27.29
CA ARG A 603 -11.29 21.66 26.91
C ARG A 603 -11.51 21.60 25.40
N VAL A 604 -10.80 22.43 24.63
CA VAL A 604 -10.92 22.46 23.15
C VAL A 604 -10.40 21.17 22.52
N LEU A 605 -9.26 20.66 23.00
CA LEU A 605 -8.67 19.42 22.47
C LEU A 605 -9.48 18.18 22.87
N LEU A 606 -10.04 18.14 24.08
CA LEU A 606 -10.95 17.06 24.50
C LEU A 606 -12.23 17.04 23.66
N ASP A 607 -12.83 18.20 23.39
CA ASP A 607 -14.01 18.30 22.54
C ASP A 607 -13.70 17.89 21.08
N LEU A 608 -12.54 18.26 20.55
CA LEU A 608 -12.05 17.80 19.25
C LEU A 608 -11.92 16.26 19.20
N VAL A 609 -11.21 15.65 20.15
CA VAL A 609 -11.00 14.20 20.19
C VAL A 609 -12.33 13.45 20.31
N ARG A 610 -13.22 13.89 21.22
CA ARG A 610 -14.54 13.26 21.39
C ARG A 610 -15.42 13.45 20.16
N THR A 611 -15.34 14.58 19.47
CA THR A 611 -16.06 14.83 18.21
C THR A 611 -15.57 13.90 17.10
N GLN A 612 -14.25 13.75 16.91
CA GLN A 612 -13.72 12.84 15.89
C GLN A 612 -14.03 11.37 16.23
N ALA A 613 -13.89 10.96 17.49
CA ALA A 613 -14.21 9.60 17.93
C ALA A 613 -15.70 9.27 17.74
N ALA A 614 -16.61 10.20 18.11
CA ALA A 614 -18.04 10.04 17.87
C ALA A 614 -18.36 9.91 16.37
N GLN A 615 -17.68 10.67 15.50
CA GLN A 615 -17.85 10.58 14.05
C GLN A 615 -17.37 9.24 13.49
N VAL A 616 -16.23 8.72 13.95
CA VAL A 616 -15.71 7.40 13.54
C VAL A 616 -16.71 6.30 13.90
N LEU A 617 -17.11 6.23 15.18
CA LEU A 617 -18.09 5.27 15.72
C LEU A 617 -19.54 5.49 15.24
N GLY A 618 -19.80 6.57 14.50
CA GLY A 618 -21.13 6.89 13.96
C GLY A 618 -22.17 7.30 15.01
N HIS A 619 -21.72 7.83 16.15
CA HIS A 619 -22.56 8.42 17.19
C HIS A 619 -23.02 9.83 16.80
N ALA A 620 -24.13 10.30 17.39
CA ALA A 620 -24.74 11.59 17.06
C ALA A 620 -23.93 12.82 17.51
N GLY A 621 -22.93 12.67 18.37
CA GLY A 621 -22.05 13.77 18.81
C GLY A 621 -21.12 13.40 19.96
N ALA A 622 -20.18 14.31 20.27
CA ALA A 622 -19.12 14.13 21.27
C ALA A 622 -19.59 13.69 22.66
N ALA A 623 -20.82 14.06 23.05
CA ALA A 623 -21.41 13.70 24.34
C ALA A 623 -21.56 12.18 24.55
N ALA A 624 -21.69 11.40 23.46
CA ALA A 624 -21.81 9.94 23.51
C ALA A 624 -20.48 9.23 23.83
N VAL A 625 -19.34 9.89 23.62
CA VAL A 625 -18.00 9.37 23.96
C VAL A 625 -17.66 9.86 25.36
N ALA A 626 -17.52 8.96 26.33
CA ALA A 626 -17.06 9.34 27.68
C ALA A 626 -15.57 9.69 27.67
N PRO A 627 -15.12 10.72 28.42
CA PRO A 627 -13.74 11.24 28.32
C PRO A 627 -12.68 10.26 28.83
N ASP A 628 -12.99 9.51 29.89
CA ASP A 628 -12.07 8.61 30.60
C ASP A 628 -12.35 7.11 30.34
N GLN A 629 -13.32 6.80 29.47
CA GLN A 629 -13.61 5.41 29.09
C GLN A 629 -12.59 4.93 28.03
N PRO A 630 -12.07 3.69 28.13
CA PRO A 630 -11.21 3.12 27.11
C PRO A 630 -11.85 3.08 25.72
N PHE A 631 -11.09 3.42 24.68
CA PHE A 631 -11.57 3.35 23.30
C PHE A 631 -12.02 1.94 22.89
N GLU A 632 -11.34 0.88 23.36
CA GLU A 632 -11.72 -0.52 23.11
C GLU A 632 -13.13 -0.85 23.63
N GLU A 633 -13.49 -0.37 24.84
CA GLU A 633 -14.84 -0.55 25.40
C GLU A 633 -15.92 0.24 24.65
N LEU A 634 -15.52 1.30 23.94
CA LEU A 634 -16.39 2.08 23.06
C LEU A 634 -16.53 1.46 21.66
N GLY A 635 -15.88 0.33 21.40
CA GLY A 635 -15.94 -0.38 20.12
C GLY A 635 -14.90 0.07 19.09
N PHE A 636 -13.77 0.63 19.52
CA PHE A 636 -12.63 0.81 18.63
C PHE A 636 -11.92 -0.52 18.34
N ASP A 637 -11.58 -0.69 17.07
CA ASP A 637 -10.73 -1.72 16.48
C ASP A 637 -9.52 -1.07 15.79
N SER A 638 -8.64 -1.88 15.19
CA SER A 638 -7.42 -1.38 14.54
C SER A 638 -7.70 -0.42 13.36
N LEU A 639 -8.86 -0.53 12.68
CA LEU A 639 -9.18 0.27 11.50
C LEU A 639 -9.85 1.60 11.86
N THR A 640 -10.74 1.59 12.86
CA THR A 640 -11.32 2.80 13.45
C THR A 640 -10.28 3.61 14.22
N ALA A 641 -9.28 2.96 14.83
CA ALA A 641 -8.13 3.64 15.41
C ALA A 641 -7.32 4.41 14.34
N VAL A 642 -7.05 3.77 13.19
CA VAL A 642 -6.46 4.40 12.01
C VAL A 642 -7.32 5.57 11.50
N GLU A 643 -8.65 5.42 11.41
CA GLU A 643 -9.55 6.51 10.99
C GLU A 643 -9.46 7.70 11.97
N LEU A 644 -9.54 7.47 13.29
CA LEU A 644 -9.44 8.53 14.30
C LEU A 644 -8.12 9.28 14.23
N ARG A 645 -6.99 8.56 14.17
CA ARG A 645 -5.66 9.16 14.01
C ARG A 645 -5.59 10.02 12.74
N ASN A 646 -6.07 9.51 11.60
CA ASN A 646 -6.02 10.25 10.34
C ASN A 646 -6.86 11.53 10.38
N ARG A 647 -8.04 11.47 11.01
CA ARG A 647 -8.91 12.65 11.23
C ARG A 647 -8.28 13.68 12.17
N LEU A 648 -7.58 13.22 13.22
CA LEU A 648 -6.86 14.11 14.13
C LEU A 648 -5.67 14.77 13.43
N THR A 649 -4.82 14.01 12.75
CA THR A 649 -3.72 14.54 11.91
C THR A 649 -4.20 15.62 10.94
N ALA A 650 -5.33 15.39 10.26
CA ALA A 650 -5.92 16.38 9.35
C ALA A 650 -6.51 17.62 10.05
N ALA A 651 -6.95 17.49 11.30
CA ALA A 651 -7.50 18.60 12.08
C ALA A 651 -6.44 19.40 12.85
N THR A 652 -5.28 18.81 13.15
CA THR A 652 -4.18 19.44 13.91
C THR A 652 -2.99 19.86 13.05
N GLY A 653 -2.83 19.28 11.86
CA GLY A 653 -1.66 19.46 11.01
C GLY A 653 -0.40 18.75 11.52
N THR A 654 -0.48 18.02 12.63
CA THR A 654 0.63 17.27 13.22
C THR A 654 0.59 15.83 12.75
N ARG A 655 1.72 15.27 12.30
CA ARG A 655 1.84 13.83 12.03
C ARG A 655 1.81 13.07 13.36
N LEU A 656 0.82 12.19 13.55
CA LEU A 656 0.62 11.41 14.78
C LEU A 656 1.07 9.94 14.58
N SER A 657 1.57 9.31 15.64
CA SER A 657 2.03 7.91 15.62
C SER A 657 0.91 6.93 15.24
N ALA A 658 1.27 5.77 14.68
CA ALA A 658 0.33 4.69 14.41
C ALA A 658 -0.23 4.02 15.68
N THR A 659 0.51 4.05 16.78
CA THR A 659 0.14 3.47 18.08
C THR A 659 -0.71 4.39 18.96
N LEU A 660 -0.95 5.64 18.52
CA LEU A 660 -1.61 6.73 19.25
C LEU A 660 -2.84 6.32 20.10
N VAL A 661 -3.73 5.51 19.56
CA VAL A 661 -4.98 5.10 20.25
C VAL A 661 -4.72 4.08 21.36
N PHE A 662 -3.63 3.30 21.26
CA PHE A 662 -3.20 2.34 22.28
C PHE A 662 -2.33 3.01 23.35
N ASP A 663 -1.44 3.93 22.95
CA ASP A 663 -0.60 4.70 23.88
C ASP A 663 -1.43 5.66 24.74
N TYR A 664 -2.51 6.20 24.16
CA TYR A 664 -3.43 7.14 24.81
C TYR A 664 -4.87 6.61 24.75
N PRO A 665 -5.21 5.56 25.54
CA PRO A 665 -6.41 4.75 25.37
C PRO A 665 -7.74 5.43 25.72
N THR A 666 -7.73 6.72 26.09
CA THR A 666 -8.94 7.48 26.43
C THR A 666 -8.91 8.85 25.76
N ALA A 667 -10.07 9.44 25.52
CA ALA A 667 -10.16 10.77 24.89
C ALA A 667 -9.46 11.85 25.74
N ALA A 668 -9.47 11.74 27.07
CA ALA A 668 -8.76 12.63 27.98
C ALA A 668 -7.24 12.46 27.94
N ALA A 669 -6.73 11.22 27.83
CA ALA A 669 -5.30 10.98 27.66
C ALA A 669 -4.80 11.53 26.31
N LEU A 670 -5.55 11.27 25.24
CA LEU A 670 -5.21 11.68 23.88
C LEU A 670 -5.25 13.22 23.73
N ALA A 671 -6.24 13.90 24.30
CA ALA A 671 -6.29 15.37 24.31
C ALA A 671 -5.08 16.01 25.00
N ARG A 672 -4.56 15.38 26.08
CA ARG A 672 -3.36 15.84 26.79
C ARG A 672 -2.10 15.69 25.92
N HIS A 673 -1.95 14.54 25.24
CA HIS A 673 -0.86 14.34 24.29
C HIS A 673 -0.89 15.35 23.14
N LEU A 674 -2.07 15.60 22.56
CA LEU A 674 -2.22 16.63 21.51
C LEU A 674 -1.83 18.04 21.98
N ARG A 675 -2.02 18.37 23.26
CA ARG A 675 -1.58 19.66 23.83
C ARG A 675 -0.05 19.77 23.87
N GLU A 676 0.64 18.66 24.15
CA GLU A 676 2.10 18.60 24.19
C GLU A 676 2.69 18.64 22.78
N ALA A 677 2.03 17.99 21.80
CA ALA A 677 2.38 18.05 20.38
C ALA A 677 2.04 19.39 19.70
N LEU A 678 1.06 20.14 20.23
CA LEU A 678 0.66 21.47 19.76
C LEU A 678 1.07 22.54 20.80
N PRO A 679 2.35 23.00 20.83
CA PRO A 679 2.74 24.15 21.64
C PRO A 679 1.94 25.41 21.25
N ALA A 680 1.89 26.38 22.16
CA ALA A 680 1.27 27.68 21.85
C ALA A 680 2.18 28.48 20.89
N GLU A 681 1.62 29.02 19.81
CA GLU A 681 2.30 30.04 19.01
C GLU A 681 2.64 31.23 19.94
N GLY A 682 3.93 31.53 20.09
CA GLY A 682 4.47 32.43 21.11
C GLY A 682 5.42 31.77 22.11
N ALA A 683 5.52 30.44 22.16
CA ALA A 683 6.73 29.80 22.69
C ALA A 683 7.90 30.09 21.73
N PRO A 684 9.08 30.51 22.21
CA PRO A 684 10.21 30.78 21.32
C PRO A 684 10.59 29.51 20.55
N ALA A 685 10.88 29.67 19.26
CA ALA A 685 11.44 28.62 18.43
C ALA A 685 12.68 28.04 19.12
N ALA A 686 12.86 26.71 18.99
CA ALA A 686 13.98 25.89 19.53
C ALA A 686 14.99 26.68 20.38
N ARG A 687 14.86 26.55 21.72
CA ARG A 687 15.67 27.25 22.75
C ARG A 687 17.05 27.57 22.20
N SER A 688 17.39 28.85 22.12
CA SER A 688 18.67 29.24 21.58
C SER A 688 19.78 28.61 22.41
N VAL A 689 20.96 28.42 21.81
CA VAL A 689 22.13 27.92 22.55
C VAL A 689 22.43 28.80 23.77
N LEU A 690 22.07 30.09 23.71
CA LEU A 690 22.16 31.03 24.83
C LEU A 690 21.16 30.71 25.95
N ASP A 691 19.89 30.37 25.65
CA ASP A 691 18.89 29.99 26.66
C ASP A 691 19.29 28.73 27.45
N GLU A 692 19.97 27.77 26.80
CA GLU A 692 20.52 26.59 27.48
C GLU A 692 21.80 26.90 28.27
N LEU A 693 22.61 27.88 27.84
CA LEU A 693 23.75 28.37 28.61
C LEU A 693 23.30 29.11 29.87
N ASP A 694 22.28 29.97 29.80
CA ASP A 694 21.68 30.67 30.95
C ASP A 694 21.10 29.67 31.97
N ARG A 695 20.44 28.61 31.47
CA ARG A 695 19.94 27.50 32.29
C ARG A 695 21.08 26.74 32.97
N LEU A 696 22.15 26.46 32.23
CA LEU A 696 23.35 25.79 32.75
C LEU A 696 24.04 26.64 33.82
N GLU A 697 24.21 27.95 33.59
CA GLU A 697 24.77 28.88 34.57
C GLU A 697 23.92 28.91 35.85
N THR A 698 22.60 28.95 35.72
CA THR A 698 21.67 28.86 36.86
C THR A 698 21.83 27.55 37.63
N ALA A 699 22.01 26.42 36.93
CA ALA A 699 22.24 25.11 37.56
C ALA A 699 23.63 25.02 38.24
N LEU A 700 24.67 25.60 37.64
CA LEU A 700 26.02 25.68 38.20
C LEU A 700 26.07 26.56 39.46
N ALA A 701 25.33 27.66 39.47
CA ALA A 701 25.18 28.55 40.63
C ALA A 701 24.50 27.85 41.82
N ALA A 702 23.62 26.87 41.56
CA ALA A 702 22.92 26.10 42.59
C ALA A 702 23.76 24.98 43.24
N LEU A 703 24.92 24.61 42.67
CA LEU A 703 25.80 23.59 43.26
C LEU A 703 26.47 24.11 44.55
N PRO A 704 26.53 23.35 45.64
CA PRO A 704 27.19 23.80 46.86
C PRO A 704 28.73 23.90 46.70
N PRO A 705 29.43 24.73 47.50
CA PRO A 705 30.89 24.76 47.52
C PRO A 705 31.46 23.41 47.99
N GLY A 706 32.44 22.88 47.24
CA GLY A 706 33.08 21.59 47.55
C GLY A 706 32.40 20.36 46.93
N ASP A 707 31.35 20.54 46.13
CA ASP A 707 30.73 19.45 45.36
C ASP A 707 31.75 18.79 44.37
N PRO A 708 31.98 17.47 44.42
CA PRO A 708 32.95 16.78 43.56
C PRO A 708 32.59 16.86 42.06
N ASP A 709 31.32 17.06 41.71
CA ASP A 709 30.91 17.17 40.31
C ASP A 709 31.28 18.54 39.71
N ARG A 710 31.55 19.59 40.51
CA ARG A 710 32.05 20.88 40.00
C ARG A 710 33.34 20.72 39.18
N VAL A 711 34.25 19.84 39.58
CA VAL A 711 35.51 19.57 38.84
C VAL A 711 35.23 18.84 37.53
N ARG A 712 34.34 17.84 37.56
CA ARG A 712 33.96 17.05 36.37
C ARG A 712 33.24 17.91 35.33
N VAL A 713 32.33 18.78 35.78
CA VAL A 713 31.60 19.71 34.92
C VAL A 713 32.53 20.78 34.34
N ALA A 714 33.42 21.37 35.14
CA ALA A 714 34.42 22.33 34.64
C ALA A 714 35.33 21.74 33.55
N THR A 715 35.82 20.51 33.74
CA THR A 715 36.60 19.79 32.71
C THR A 715 35.78 19.53 31.45
N ARG A 716 34.50 19.16 31.58
CA ARG A 716 33.63 18.91 30.42
C ARG A 716 33.34 20.20 29.64
N LEU A 717 33.13 21.33 30.32
CA LEU A 717 32.89 22.62 29.68
C LEU A 717 34.12 23.14 28.93
N ARG A 718 35.32 22.99 29.48
CA ARG A 718 36.57 23.29 28.75
C ARG A 718 36.73 22.44 27.49
N ALA A 719 36.38 21.16 27.54
CA ALA A 719 36.44 20.28 26.38
C ALA A 719 35.38 20.62 25.30
N VAL A 720 34.25 21.23 25.68
CA VAL A 720 33.26 21.74 24.73
C VAL A 720 33.73 23.07 24.12
N ALA A 721 34.31 23.98 24.92
CA ALA A 721 34.87 25.23 24.43
C ALA A 721 36.03 25.00 23.44
N ALA A 722 36.98 24.11 23.76
CA ALA A 722 38.10 23.78 22.88
C ALA A 722 37.65 23.27 21.50
N ARG A 723 36.62 22.41 21.47
CA ARG A 723 36.01 21.93 20.21
C ARG A 723 35.34 23.03 19.40
N TRP A 724 34.85 24.09 20.05
CA TRP A 724 34.21 25.21 19.37
C TRP A 724 35.24 26.17 18.76
N ASP A 725 36.40 26.32 19.39
CA ASP A 725 37.50 27.12 18.84
C ASP A 725 38.27 26.38 17.72
N ASP A 726 38.36 25.04 17.74
CA ASP A 726 38.91 24.24 16.63
C ASP A 726 38.08 24.36 15.33
N ASP A 727 36.77 24.64 15.41
CA ASP A 727 35.85 24.77 14.26
C ASP A 727 35.81 26.20 13.65
N ARG A 728 36.65 27.14 14.12
CA ARG A 728 36.75 28.48 13.51
C ARG A 728 37.62 28.45 12.25
N PRO A 729 37.11 28.89 11.07
CA PRO A 729 37.99 29.19 9.95
C PRO A 729 38.92 30.34 10.32
N ALA A 730 40.21 30.20 10.01
CA ALA A 730 41.21 31.23 10.29
C ALA A 730 40.80 32.57 9.67
N PRO A 731 40.97 33.71 10.37
CA PRO A 731 40.68 35.02 9.81
C PRO A 731 41.57 35.27 8.58
N ALA A 732 40.95 35.76 7.50
CA ALA A 732 41.67 36.09 6.28
C ALA A 732 42.47 37.40 6.46
N ASP A 733 43.73 37.35 6.04
CA ASP A 733 44.64 38.46 5.77
C ASP A 733 44.82 39.52 6.87
N ASP A 734 45.80 39.28 7.75
CA ASP A 734 46.73 40.32 8.20
C ASP A 734 48.18 39.82 7.99
N GLU A 735 49.11 40.74 7.66
CA GLU A 735 50.46 40.40 7.16
C GLU A 735 51.32 39.60 8.17
N PRO A 736 52.27 38.76 7.69
CA PRO A 736 53.09 37.92 8.56
C PRO A 736 54.08 38.74 9.39
N ALA A 737 53.69 39.10 10.61
CA ALA A 737 54.61 39.53 11.65
C ALA A 737 55.61 38.40 11.94
N ALA A 738 56.90 38.73 12.00
CA ALA A 738 57.97 37.75 12.02
C ALA A 738 57.90 36.82 13.25
N VAL A 739 57.95 35.51 13.00
CA VAL A 739 58.25 34.51 14.04
C VAL A 739 59.70 34.72 14.46
N THR A 740 59.88 35.46 15.57
CA THR A 740 61.18 35.61 16.20
C THR A 740 61.46 34.34 17.01
N ASP A 741 62.61 33.72 16.75
CA ASP A 741 62.98 32.42 17.31
C ASP A 741 63.08 32.49 18.85
N LEU A 742 62.18 31.80 19.55
CA LEU A 742 62.10 31.82 21.02
C LEU A 742 63.33 31.18 21.71
N ALA A 743 64.26 30.60 20.94
CA ALA A 743 65.53 30.06 21.44
C ALA A 743 66.63 31.13 21.68
N ALA A 744 66.36 32.41 21.40
CA ALA A 744 67.36 33.49 21.47
C ALA A 744 66.95 34.74 22.29
N ALA A 745 65.82 34.72 22.99
CA ALA A 745 65.38 35.81 23.85
C ALA A 745 66.19 35.90 25.16
N ASP A 746 66.46 37.11 25.63
CA ASP A 746 67.01 37.38 26.97
C ASP A 746 65.92 37.18 28.04
N ASP A 747 66.30 36.86 29.28
CA ASP A 747 65.35 36.64 30.39
C ASP A 747 64.43 37.88 30.57
N ASP A 748 64.98 39.10 30.42
CA ASP A 748 64.23 40.35 30.51
C ASP A 748 63.13 40.47 29.43
N GLU A 749 63.35 39.98 28.20
CA GLU A 749 62.34 39.99 27.13
C GLU A 749 61.22 38.96 27.37
N VAL A 750 61.53 37.87 28.06
CA VAL A 750 60.55 36.84 28.45
C VAL A 750 59.63 37.34 29.58
N PHE A 751 60.17 38.10 30.54
CA PHE A 751 59.35 38.71 31.60
C PHE A 751 58.42 39.80 31.06
N ASP A 752 58.90 40.68 30.17
CA ASP A 752 58.11 41.75 29.54
C ASP A 752 56.90 41.20 28.74
N TYR A 753 57.03 40.00 28.15
CA TYR A 753 55.93 39.32 27.45
C TYR A 753 54.89 38.73 28.42
N ILE A 754 55.33 38.17 29.55
CA ILE A 754 54.45 37.54 30.56
C ILE A 754 53.64 38.58 31.33
N GLU A 755 54.22 39.74 31.68
CA GLU A 755 53.49 40.83 32.34
C GLU A 755 52.37 41.40 31.44
N LYS A 756 52.62 41.45 30.12
CA LYS A 756 51.68 41.96 29.12
C LYS A 756 50.45 41.08 28.92
N GLU A 757 50.60 39.76 28.93
CA GLU A 757 49.50 38.80 28.82
C GLU A 757 48.73 38.62 30.13
N LEU A 758 49.39 38.73 31.28
CA LEU A 758 48.74 38.56 32.59
C LEU A 758 48.14 39.87 33.16
N GLY A 759 48.46 41.02 32.59
CA GLY A 759 47.82 42.30 32.93
C GLY A 759 48.14 42.80 34.34
N ILE A 760 49.36 42.54 34.83
CA ILE A 760 49.86 42.97 36.14
C ILE A 760 50.96 44.01 35.92
N SER A 761 50.91 45.13 36.63
CA SER A 761 51.95 46.18 36.69
C SER A 761 52.54 46.31 38.08
#